data_AF-A0A0K8TZ39-F1
#
_entry.id   AF-A0A0K8TZ39-F1
#
_cell.length_a   1.000
_cell.length_b   1.000
_cell.length_c   1.000
_cell.angle_alpha   90.00
_cell.angle_beta   90.00
_cell.angle_gamma   90.00
#
_symmetry.space_group_name_H-M   'P 1'
#
loop_
_entity.id
_entity.type
_entity.pdbx_description
1 polymer ?
#
loop_
_entity_poly.entity_id
_entity_poly.type
_entity_poly.pdbx_seq_one_letter_code
_entity_poly.pdbx_strand_id
1 'polypeptide(L)'
;NWAWYRQNGGKFLPEDIDPDLCTHIVYGFAVLNRETLTIQPHDSWADLDNKFYERVVAFRKKGVKVTVAIGGWNDSAGDKYARLVRNAAARARFINHVVEFIQKYNFDGLDLDWEYPVCWQVDCTKGTPDEKGAFTALVRELSQAFKPKGLLLSSAVSPNKKVIDAGYDVATLSYYFDWIAVMTYDFHGQWDKKTGHVAPMYDHPAGTETFNANFSINYWLQNGADRQKIIMGMPMYGQSFSLAQAADHDLNAPTYGGGEAGEATRARGFLAYYEICSYVRQRGWNVVRDPRGRMGPYAFQRDQWVSFDDISMIRHKSEYVRALGLGGAMIWALDLDDFKNLCDCETYPLLKTINRVLRNYPGVAPKCVLEQKQHAMIASDSGPSQAYTAKPKPGAPKPNPTYASEYFDSSQQIQNSPLEDFGTEVEKPCNGRSFVAHETDCNKYYICQFEKLIVQSCPVGLYWNQFYCDWPQNTKCSMRQEATTKRPVPQRPKPTSITTTRPQPSKVTSRPKPTSPRPTKPTKKPSQTPSKKPTSRPKPPTLPPITGSGDYKVVCYFTNWAWYRPGEGKYVPEDIDENLCTHIVYGFAVLDGNSLTIRTHDSWADIDNHFYERVVAYKKKGIRVTIAIGGWNDSLGSKYARLVLDPEARARFIQSVLAFVDKYGFEGLDLDWEYPVCWQVDCKKGSAAEKEGFVALVRELSVAFKPRGLLLSAAVSPSKVVIDAGYDVPQLARYFDWIAVMTYDFHGNWDKQTGHVAPLYYLEGDTNEYFNGNFSIHYWLQNGAPREKLVMGMPLYGQSFTLTEVRQHGLNAKSTGPGQAGAFTRSAGFLAYYEICEKVNGGGWSVEHDAQGRIGPYAYNGNQWVSYDDVSEIRRKAQFVKSLGLGGGMVWALDLDDFRGRCGCGKYPLLRTLTQELRGIPGQRAQDCT
;
A
#
# COMPACT_ATOMS: atom_id res chain seq x y z
N ASN A 1 8.64 -9.46 -4.69
CA ASN A 1 8.92 -9.26 -6.13
C ASN A 1 8.74 -7.79 -6.55
N TRP A 2 7.62 -7.13 -6.20
CA TRP A 2 7.27 -5.74 -6.55
C TRP A 2 8.34 -4.64 -6.36
N ALA A 3 9.37 -4.85 -5.51
CA ALA A 3 10.38 -3.83 -5.22
C ALA A 3 11.20 -3.36 -6.46
N TRP A 4 11.16 -4.12 -7.57
CA TRP A 4 11.69 -3.72 -8.87
C TRP A 4 11.02 -2.46 -9.46
N TYR A 5 9.75 -2.19 -9.13
CA TYR A 5 9.01 -1.03 -9.66
C TYR A 5 9.26 0.27 -8.88
N ARG A 6 9.91 0.20 -7.72
CA ARG A 6 10.25 1.40 -6.94
C ARG A 6 11.19 2.31 -7.74
N GLN A 7 11.08 3.61 -7.46
CA GLN A 7 11.89 4.65 -8.08
C GLN A 7 12.89 5.19 -7.06
N ASN A 8 13.59 6.28 -7.39
CA ASN A 8 14.35 7.09 -6.41
C ASN A 8 15.32 6.26 -5.54
N GLY A 9 16.12 5.40 -6.17
CA GLY A 9 17.13 4.56 -5.51
C GLY A 9 16.60 3.22 -4.96
N GLY A 10 15.39 3.20 -4.38
CA GLY A 10 14.79 2.03 -3.71
C GLY A 10 14.38 0.85 -4.61
N LYS A 11 14.69 0.92 -5.91
CA LYS A 11 14.53 -0.18 -6.86
C LYS A 11 15.41 -1.38 -6.46
N PHE A 12 14.80 -2.55 -6.24
CA PHE A 12 15.52 -3.76 -5.85
C PHE A 12 15.46 -4.86 -6.93
N LEU A 13 16.56 -5.57 -7.11
CA LEU A 13 16.76 -6.65 -8.08
C LEU A 13 17.18 -7.97 -7.39
N PRO A 14 16.96 -9.15 -8.02
CA PRO A 14 17.62 -10.39 -7.61
C PRO A 14 19.14 -10.24 -7.49
N GLU A 15 19.78 -9.44 -8.35
CA GLU A 15 21.22 -9.20 -8.35
C GLU A 15 21.70 -8.19 -7.29
N ASP A 16 20.80 -7.46 -6.60
CA ASP A 16 21.17 -6.67 -5.41
C ASP A 16 21.40 -7.57 -4.18
N ILE A 17 20.88 -8.81 -4.18
CA ILE A 17 20.95 -9.74 -3.03
C ILE A 17 22.40 -10.19 -2.78
N ASP A 18 22.91 -9.87 -1.59
CA ASP A 18 24.16 -10.41 -1.07
C ASP A 18 23.93 -11.85 -0.53
N PRO A 19 24.44 -12.90 -1.19
CA PRO A 19 24.18 -14.29 -0.80
C PRO A 19 24.87 -14.69 0.50
N ASP A 20 25.93 -13.98 0.92
CA ASP A 20 26.69 -14.36 2.11
C ASP A 20 25.93 -13.95 3.39
N LEU A 21 24.94 -13.05 3.29
CA LEU A 21 24.11 -12.56 4.39
C LEU A 21 22.87 -13.41 4.72
N CYS A 22 22.45 -14.32 3.84
CA CYS A 22 21.24 -15.13 4.02
C CYS A 22 21.55 -16.62 3.96
N THR A 23 21.08 -17.40 4.95
CA THR A 23 21.08 -18.88 4.85
C THR A 23 19.89 -19.39 4.06
N HIS A 24 18.76 -18.67 4.14
CA HIS A 24 17.52 -18.92 3.42
C HIS A 24 17.05 -17.61 2.77
N ILE A 25 16.54 -17.70 1.55
CA ILE A 25 15.77 -16.64 0.87
C ILE A 25 14.36 -17.19 0.67
N VAL A 26 13.36 -16.45 1.16
CA VAL A 26 11.95 -16.77 0.95
C VAL A 26 11.42 -15.83 -0.14
N TYR A 27 11.01 -16.38 -1.28
CA TYR A 27 10.48 -15.58 -2.38
C TYR A 27 9.05 -15.13 -2.09
N GLY A 28 8.89 -13.89 -1.63
CA GLY A 28 7.59 -13.20 -1.56
C GLY A 28 7.19 -12.62 -2.92
N PHE A 29 6.09 -13.04 -3.56
CA PHE A 29 5.16 -14.12 -3.20
C PHE A 29 4.70 -14.86 -4.46
N ALA A 30 4.10 -16.04 -4.26
CA ALA A 30 3.08 -16.62 -5.12
C ALA A 30 1.69 -16.43 -4.46
N VAL A 31 0.60 -16.62 -5.21
CA VAL A 31 -0.77 -16.41 -4.73
C VAL A 31 -1.65 -17.63 -4.91
N LEU A 32 -2.72 -17.72 -4.12
CA LEU A 32 -3.74 -18.76 -4.24
C LEU A 32 -4.81 -18.35 -5.27
N ASN A 33 -4.95 -19.09 -6.37
CA ASN A 33 -6.06 -18.89 -7.31
C ASN A 33 -7.41 -19.04 -6.58
N ARG A 34 -8.35 -18.13 -6.82
CA ARG A 34 -9.58 -18.02 -6.03
C ARG A 34 -10.61 -19.11 -6.38
N GLU A 35 -10.59 -19.60 -7.61
CA GLU A 35 -11.57 -20.52 -8.20
C GLU A 35 -11.11 -21.98 -8.05
N THR A 36 -9.89 -22.28 -8.50
CA THR A 36 -9.32 -23.64 -8.49
C THR A 36 -8.78 -24.06 -7.12
N LEU A 37 -8.37 -23.07 -6.31
CA LEU A 37 -7.62 -23.20 -5.07
C LEU A 37 -6.24 -23.86 -5.25
N THR A 38 -5.52 -23.44 -6.30
CA THR A 38 -4.13 -23.86 -6.61
C THR A 38 -3.15 -22.68 -6.54
N ILE A 39 -1.87 -22.95 -6.30
CA ILE A 39 -0.82 -21.92 -6.37
C ILE A 39 -0.67 -21.38 -7.82
N GLN A 40 -0.47 -20.07 -7.96
CA GLN A 40 -0.13 -19.39 -9.21
C GLN A 40 0.86 -18.23 -8.95
N PRO A 41 1.57 -17.70 -9.96
CA PRO A 41 2.45 -16.54 -9.79
C PRO A 41 1.69 -15.30 -9.31
N HIS A 42 2.34 -14.44 -8.52
CA HIS A 42 1.77 -13.16 -8.07
C HIS A 42 1.88 -12.10 -9.17
N ASP A 43 3.08 -11.98 -9.75
CA ASP A 43 3.39 -10.99 -10.79
C ASP A 43 4.04 -11.75 -11.94
N SER A 44 3.25 -12.24 -12.88
CA SER A 44 3.76 -13.02 -14.02
C SER A 44 4.82 -12.28 -14.85
N TRP A 45 4.82 -10.94 -14.85
CA TRP A 45 5.82 -10.17 -15.59
C TRP A 45 7.18 -10.16 -14.89
N ALA A 46 7.22 -9.94 -13.57
CA ALA A 46 8.47 -10.05 -12.80
C ALA A 46 8.89 -11.52 -12.66
N ASP A 47 7.96 -12.36 -12.21
CA ASP A 47 8.18 -13.76 -11.83
C ASP A 47 8.58 -14.62 -13.05
N LEU A 48 7.89 -14.47 -14.20
CA LEU A 48 8.10 -15.30 -15.40
C LEU A 48 8.83 -14.56 -16.53
N ASP A 49 8.29 -13.43 -17.02
CA ASP A 49 8.85 -12.77 -18.22
C ASP A 49 10.27 -12.25 -17.96
N ASN A 50 10.52 -11.74 -16.75
CA ASN A 50 11.83 -11.32 -16.26
C ASN A 50 12.56 -12.39 -15.44
N LYS A 51 11.99 -13.61 -15.33
CA LYS A 51 12.60 -14.80 -14.73
C LYS A 51 13.11 -14.60 -13.30
N PHE A 52 12.40 -13.83 -12.48
CA PHE A 52 12.82 -13.58 -11.10
C PHE A 52 12.87 -14.87 -10.28
N TYR A 53 12.00 -15.86 -10.56
CA TYR A 53 12.08 -17.18 -9.91
C TYR A 53 13.44 -17.84 -10.18
N GLU A 54 13.82 -18.03 -11.46
CA GLU A 54 15.08 -18.68 -11.83
C GLU A 54 16.32 -17.89 -11.37
N ARG A 55 16.23 -16.55 -11.37
CA ARG A 55 17.32 -15.66 -10.93
C ARG A 55 17.55 -15.73 -9.42
N VAL A 56 16.50 -15.74 -8.60
CA VAL A 56 16.63 -15.91 -7.14
C VAL A 56 17.00 -17.36 -6.80
N VAL A 57 16.43 -18.35 -7.48
CA VAL A 57 16.79 -19.77 -7.32
C VAL A 57 18.25 -20.06 -7.71
N ALA A 58 18.87 -19.24 -8.56
CA ALA A 58 20.29 -19.37 -8.88
C ALA A 58 21.21 -19.26 -7.65
N PHE A 59 20.79 -18.56 -6.58
CA PHE A 59 21.55 -18.47 -5.32
C PHE A 59 21.69 -19.81 -4.58
N ARG A 60 20.94 -20.86 -4.95
CA ARG A 60 21.21 -22.24 -4.49
C ARG A 60 22.62 -22.71 -4.82
N LYS A 61 23.23 -22.18 -5.89
CA LYS A 61 24.65 -22.43 -6.26
C LYS A 61 25.66 -21.79 -5.31
N LYS A 62 25.22 -20.92 -4.39
CA LYS A 62 26.02 -20.33 -3.29
C LYS A 62 25.81 -21.04 -1.95
N GLY A 63 25.01 -22.11 -1.91
CA GLY A 63 24.65 -22.83 -0.68
C GLY A 63 23.44 -22.26 0.06
N VAL A 64 22.84 -21.17 -0.43
CA VAL A 64 21.63 -20.57 0.13
C VAL A 64 20.40 -21.43 -0.20
N LYS A 65 19.51 -21.65 0.76
CA LYS A 65 18.22 -22.31 0.52
C LYS A 65 17.20 -21.32 -0.03
N VAL A 66 16.44 -21.69 -1.06
CA VAL A 66 15.48 -20.78 -1.70
C VAL A 66 14.09 -21.41 -1.73
N THR A 67 13.17 -20.92 -0.90
CA THR A 67 11.76 -21.33 -0.89
C THR A 67 10.88 -20.29 -1.59
N VAL A 68 9.65 -20.66 -1.94
CA VAL A 68 8.61 -19.71 -2.35
C VAL A 68 7.57 -19.56 -1.23
N ALA A 69 7.20 -18.34 -0.88
CA ALA A 69 6.07 -18.09 0.02
C ALA A 69 4.77 -17.97 -0.77
N ILE A 70 3.68 -18.50 -0.24
CA ILE A 70 2.33 -18.30 -0.78
C ILE A 70 1.44 -17.59 0.24
N GLY A 71 0.90 -16.42 -0.15
CA GLY A 71 -0.01 -15.63 0.67
C GLY A 71 0.44 -14.20 0.89
N GLY A 72 0.67 -13.84 2.15
CA GLY A 72 0.85 -12.48 2.64
C GLY A 72 -0.48 -11.74 2.80
N TRP A 73 -0.40 -10.56 3.42
CA TRP A 73 -1.55 -9.79 3.92
C TRP A 73 -2.68 -9.58 2.91
N ASN A 74 -2.33 -9.22 1.67
CA ASN A 74 -3.31 -8.93 0.62
C ASN A 74 -3.94 -10.20 0.04
N ASP A 75 -3.16 -11.27 -0.15
CA ASP A 75 -3.67 -12.51 -0.74
C ASP A 75 -4.51 -13.33 0.27
N SER A 76 -4.22 -13.15 1.55
CA SER A 76 -4.99 -13.68 2.68
C SER A 76 -6.37 -13.03 2.86
N ALA A 77 -6.71 -12.00 2.07
CA ALA A 77 -7.97 -11.29 2.16
C ALA A 77 -9.15 -12.16 1.67
N GLY A 78 -10.06 -12.49 2.59
CA GLY A 78 -11.31 -13.19 2.29
C GLY A 78 -11.20 -14.72 2.37
N ASP A 79 -12.12 -15.40 1.68
CA ASP A 79 -12.50 -16.78 2.02
C ASP A 79 -11.65 -17.89 1.40
N LYS A 80 -10.76 -17.58 0.45
CA LYS A 80 -10.13 -18.60 -0.40
C LYS A 80 -9.23 -19.57 0.37
N TYR A 81 -8.47 -19.09 1.35
CA TYR A 81 -7.66 -19.95 2.21
C TYR A 81 -8.53 -20.81 3.13
N ALA A 82 -9.61 -20.26 3.69
CA ALA A 82 -10.59 -21.02 4.47
C ALA A 82 -11.24 -22.13 3.61
N ARG A 83 -11.65 -21.82 2.37
CA ARG A 83 -12.18 -22.83 1.41
C ARG A 83 -11.14 -23.90 1.06
N LEU A 84 -9.87 -23.53 0.88
CA LEU A 84 -8.78 -24.46 0.65
C LEU A 84 -8.61 -25.43 1.83
N VAL A 85 -8.38 -24.92 3.04
CA VAL A 85 -8.06 -25.80 4.18
C VAL A 85 -9.24 -26.68 4.57
N ARG A 86 -10.48 -26.19 4.48
CA ARG A 86 -11.68 -26.94 4.92
C ARG A 86 -12.08 -28.07 3.97
N ASN A 87 -11.61 -28.08 2.72
CA ASN A 87 -11.95 -29.09 1.73
C ASN A 87 -10.75 -30.01 1.41
N ALA A 88 -10.80 -31.26 1.87
CA ALA A 88 -9.71 -32.24 1.67
C ALA A 88 -9.35 -32.48 0.19
N ALA A 89 -10.33 -32.44 -0.73
CA ALA A 89 -10.06 -32.56 -2.16
C ALA A 89 -9.41 -31.30 -2.75
N ALA A 90 -9.68 -30.11 -2.18
CA ALA A 90 -8.97 -28.88 -2.54
C ALA A 90 -7.52 -28.93 -2.02
N ARG A 91 -7.30 -29.33 -0.75
CA ARG A 91 -5.96 -29.54 -0.19
C ARG A 91 -5.13 -30.50 -1.04
N ALA A 92 -5.68 -31.64 -1.44
CA ALA A 92 -4.98 -32.62 -2.27
C ALA A 92 -4.56 -32.04 -3.64
N ARG A 93 -5.44 -31.29 -4.33
CA ARG A 93 -5.08 -30.60 -5.59
C ARG A 93 -4.02 -29.52 -5.38
N PHE A 94 -4.17 -28.72 -4.32
CA PHE A 94 -3.21 -27.68 -3.96
C PHE A 94 -1.82 -28.24 -3.70
N ILE A 95 -1.71 -29.32 -2.91
CA ILE A 95 -0.44 -30.01 -2.61
C ILE A 95 0.24 -30.50 -3.89
N ASN A 96 -0.51 -31.09 -4.82
CA ASN A 96 0.04 -31.52 -6.11
C ASN A 96 0.56 -30.33 -6.93
N HIS A 97 -0.25 -29.28 -7.11
CA HIS A 97 0.18 -28.06 -7.81
C HIS A 97 1.37 -27.36 -7.15
N VAL A 98 1.47 -27.38 -5.81
CA VAL A 98 2.62 -26.85 -5.06
C VAL A 98 3.89 -27.66 -5.35
N VAL A 99 3.80 -28.99 -5.34
CA VAL A 99 4.93 -29.86 -5.70
C VAL A 99 5.37 -29.62 -7.15
N GLU A 100 4.42 -29.52 -8.08
CA GLU A 100 4.69 -29.21 -9.49
C GLU A 100 5.33 -27.83 -9.67
N PHE A 101 4.86 -26.81 -8.96
CA PHE A 101 5.39 -25.44 -8.99
C PHE A 101 6.83 -25.38 -8.46
N ILE A 102 7.09 -26.01 -7.31
CA ILE A 102 8.42 -26.13 -6.70
C ILE A 102 9.37 -26.87 -7.64
N GLN A 103 8.92 -27.97 -8.27
CA GLN A 103 9.73 -28.72 -9.23
C GLN A 103 10.00 -27.93 -10.52
N LYS A 104 9.00 -27.22 -11.05
CA LYS A 104 9.12 -26.43 -12.29
C LYS A 104 10.16 -25.32 -12.19
N TYR A 105 10.14 -24.56 -11.09
CA TYR A 105 11.06 -23.44 -10.87
C TYR A 105 12.26 -23.79 -9.98
N ASN A 106 12.38 -25.05 -9.55
CA ASN A 106 13.51 -25.61 -8.80
C ASN A 106 13.77 -24.92 -7.44
N PHE A 107 12.70 -24.62 -6.70
CA PHE A 107 12.77 -24.19 -5.29
C PHE A 107 13.16 -25.34 -4.34
N ASP A 108 13.66 -25.02 -3.14
CA ASP A 108 13.90 -25.98 -2.05
C ASP A 108 12.63 -26.32 -1.24
N GLY A 109 11.54 -25.55 -1.35
CA GLY A 109 10.37 -25.71 -0.48
C GLY A 109 9.33 -24.60 -0.55
N LEU A 110 8.37 -24.64 0.37
CA LEU A 110 7.23 -23.71 0.51
C LEU A 110 7.24 -23.04 1.89
N ASP A 111 6.96 -21.74 1.93
CA ASP A 111 6.49 -21.04 3.13
C ASP A 111 4.98 -20.73 3.01
N LEU A 112 4.23 -20.99 4.08
CA LEU A 112 2.80 -20.66 4.18
C LEU A 112 2.59 -19.36 4.95
N ASP A 113 2.21 -18.30 4.24
CA ASP A 113 1.93 -16.99 4.82
C ASP A 113 0.42 -16.68 4.73
N TRP A 114 -0.40 -17.49 5.42
CA TRP A 114 -1.83 -17.20 5.54
C TRP A 114 -2.07 -16.32 6.76
N GLU A 115 -2.60 -15.12 6.52
CA GLU A 115 -2.85 -14.07 7.50
C GLU A 115 -4.35 -13.83 7.81
N TYR A 116 -4.98 -14.51 8.77
CA TYR A 116 -4.55 -15.68 9.54
C TYR A 116 -5.72 -16.69 9.65
N PRO A 117 -5.48 -17.98 9.92
CA PRO A 117 -6.54 -18.95 10.19
C PRO A 117 -7.49 -18.46 11.30
N VAL A 118 -8.80 -18.55 11.10
CA VAL A 118 -9.88 -17.98 11.95
C VAL A 118 -9.89 -16.44 12.00
N CYS A 119 -8.73 -15.79 12.10
CA CYS A 119 -8.57 -14.34 12.26
C CYS A 119 -8.07 -13.67 10.97
N TRP A 120 -8.88 -13.68 9.91
CA TRP A 120 -8.51 -13.14 8.60
C TRP A 120 -8.17 -11.65 8.72
N GLN A 121 -6.91 -11.29 8.46
CA GLN A 121 -6.35 -9.95 8.71
C GLN A 121 -6.67 -9.45 10.13
N VAL A 122 -6.19 -10.21 11.14
CA VAL A 122 -6.45 -10.12 12.61
C VAL A 122 -7.91 -10.16 13.09
N ASP A 123 -8.89 -10.15 12.19
CA ASP A 123 -10.31 -10.15 12.54
C ASP A 123 -10.87 -11.56 12.74
N CYS A 124 -10.78 -12.03 13.99
CA CYS A 124 -11.34 -13.29 14.47
C CYS A 124 -12.88 -13.38 14.46
N THR A 125 -13.59 -12.47 13.81
CA THR A 125 -15.05 -12.60 13.56
C THR A 125 -15.38 -13.07 12.13
N LYS A 126 -14.39 -13.10 11.22
CA LYS A 126 -14.58 -13.47 9.81
C LYS A 126 -14.50 -14.98 9.55
N GLY A 127 -13.49 -15.66 10.12
CA GLY A 127 -13.29 -17.09 9.96
C GLY A 127 -14.05 -17.94 10.98
N THR A 128 -14.12 -19.26 10.75
CA THR A 128 -14.80 -20.20 11.66
C THR A 128 -13.83 -21.11 12.41
N PRO A 129 -14.11 -21.52 13.68
CA PRO A 129 -13.13 -22.22 14.52
C PRO A 129 -12.59 -23.56 13.99
N ASP A 130 -13.28 -24.20 13.04
CA ASP A 130 -12.81 -25.41 12.36
C ASP A 130 -11.60 -25.14 11.43
N GLU A 131 -11.34 -23.89 11.05
CA GLU A 131 -10.16 -23.50 10.27
C GLU A 131 -8.84 -23.82 10.98
N LYS A 132 -8.78 -23.78 12.32
CA LYS A 132 -7.58 -24.15 13.09
C LYS A 132 -7.21 -25.63 12.91
N GLY A 133 -8.19 -26.52 13.00
CA GLY A 133 -8.01 -27.95 12.73
C GLY A 133 -7.74 -28.22 11.24
N ALA A 134 -8.39 -27.48 10.34
CA ALA A 134 -8.24 -27.63 8.91
C ALA A 134 -6.87 -27.15 8.38
N PHE A 135 -6.33 -26.05 8.90
CA PHE A 135 -4.97 -25.57 8.62
C PHE A 135 -3.93 -26.60 9.09
N THR A 136 -4.10 -27.12 10.30
CA THR A 136 -3.25 -28.19 10.85
C THR A 136 -3.30 -29.46 9.98
N ALA A 137 -4.45 -29.78 9.37
CA ALA A 137 -4.56 -30.86 8.40
C ALA A 137 -3.79 -30.58 7.10
N LEU A 138 -3.88 -29.35 6.54
CA LEU A 138 -3.09 -28.94 5.37
C LEU A 138 -1.58 -29.06 5.62
N VAL A 139 -1.10 -28.55 6.76
CA VAL A 139 0.33 -28.55 7.12
C VAL A 139 0.85 -29.99 7.28
N ARG A 140 0.07 -30.88 7.90
CA ARG A 140 0.40 -32.32 7.98
C ARG A 140 0.48 -32.96 6.59
N GLU A 141 -0.50 -32.71 5.74
CA GLU A 141 -0.60 -33.32 4.39
C GLU A 141 0.50 -32.81 3.45
N LEU A 142 0.86 -31.52 3.52
CA LEU A 142 2.05 -30.96 2.87
C LEU A 142 3.34 -31.64 3.39
N SER A 143 3.54 -31.72 4.70
CA SER A 143 4.73 -32.33 5.30
C SER A 143 4.89 -33.81 4.89
N GLN A 144 3.79 -34.54 4.76
CA GLN A 144 3.76 -35.92 4.25
C GLN A 144 4.14 -36.02 2.76
N ALA A 145 3.74 -35.07 1.92
CA ALA A 145 4.14 -35.02 0.51
C ALA A 145 5.58 -34.52 0.29
N PHE A 146 6.08 -33.67 1.20
CA PHE A 146 7.38 -32.98 1.09
C PHE A 146 8.55 -33.83 1.59
N LYS A 147 8.40 -34.50 2.74
CA LYS A 147 9.48 -35.28 3.38
C LYS A 147 10.11 -36.35 2.45
N PRO A 148 9.36 -37.14 1.66
CA PRO A 148 9.94 -38.09 0.70
C PRO A 148 10.69 -37.43 -0.47
N LYS A 149 10.54 -36.12 -0.67
CA LYS A 149 11.18 -35.32 -1.74
C LYS A 149 12.34 -34.46 -1.23
N GLY A 150 12.58 -34.42 0.08
CA GLY A 150 13.56 -33.52 0.70
C GLY A 150 13.21 -32.03 0.59
N LEU A 151 11.92 -31.71 0.44
CA LEU A 151 11.44 -30.32 0.35
C LEU A 151 11.18 -29.74 1.74
N LEU A 152 11.53 -28.45 1.91
CA LEU A 152 11.32 -27.68 3.13
C LEU A 152 9.89 -27.18 3.23
N LEU A 153 9.30 -27.19 4.43
CA LEU A 153 7.99 -26.61 4.72
C LEU A 153 8.05 -25.70 5.94
N SER A 154 7.70 -24.43 5.75
CA SER A 154 7.70 -23.41 6.80
C SER A 154 6.45 -22.53 6.77
N SER A 155 6.34 -21.59 7.69
CA SER A 155 5.23 -20.63 7.75
C SER A 155 5.62 -19.35 8.50
N ALA A 156 5.30 -18.20 7.90
CA ALA A 156 5.13 -16.94 8.58
C ALA A 156 3.84 -16.96 9.42
N VAL A 157 3.93 -16.52 10.69
CA VAL A 157 2.82 -16.63 11.67
C VAL A 157 2.67 -15.40 12.54
N SER A 158 1.44 -15.15 12.99
CA SER A 158 1.12 -13.97 13.81
C SER A 158 1.84 -13.95 15.17
N PRO A 159 2.31 -12.78 15.63
CA PRO A 159 2.80 -12.59 16.99
C PRO A 159 1.67 -12.43 18.02
N ASN A 160 0.43 -12.21 17.57
CA ASN A 160 -0.66 -11.75 18.42
C ASN A 160 -1.33 -12.90 19.19
N LYS A 161 -1.37 -12.81 20.53
CA LYS A 161 -1.94 -13.84 21.42
C LYS A 161 -3.33 -14.32 20.98
N LYS A 162 -4.23 -13.40 20.62
CA LYS A 162 -5.63 -13.71 20.23
C LYS A 162 -5.67 -14.56 18.96
N VAL A 163 -4.79 -14.26 18.00
CA VAL A 163 -4.66 -15.02 16.74
C VAL A 163 -4.03 -16.38 17.00
N ILE A 164 -3.03 -16.47 17.87
CA ILE A 164 -2.38 -17.74 18.24
C ILE A 164 -3.38 -18.69 18.91
N ASP A 165 -4.12 -18.19 19.89
CA ASP A 165 -5.15 -18.96 20.62
C ASP A 165 -6.23 -19.49 19.65
N ALA A 166 -6.71 -18.64 18.74
CA ALA A 166 -7.82 -18.96 17.83
C ALA A 166 -7.41 -19.81 16.62
N GLY A 167 -6.27 -19.52 15.99
CA GLY A 167 -5.91 -20.03 14.66
C GLY A 167 -4.92 -21.21 14.62
N TYR A 168 -4.06 -21.37 15.64
CA TYR A 168 -2.90 -22.28 15.54
C TYR A 168 -2.92 -23.42 16.57
N ASP A 169 -2.70 -24.66 16.12
CA ASP A 169 -2.31 -25.80 16.97
C ASP A 169 -0.77 -25.81 17.08
N VAL A 170 -0.23 -24.98 17.96
CA VAL A 170 1.19 -24.60 17.99
C VAL A 170 2.13 -25.82 18.06
N ALA A 171 1.85 -26.77 18.95
CA ALA A 171 2.66 -27.99 19.09
C ALA A 171 2.60 -28.88 17.83
N THR A 172 1.42 -29.05 17.23
CA THR A 172 1.28 -29.89 16.02
C THR A 172 1.92 -29.23 14.81
N LEU A 173 1.76 -27.91 14.65
CA LEU A 173 2.43 -27.14 13.59
C LEU A 173 3.95 -27.22 13.74
N SER A 174 4.50 -27.06 14.95
CA SER A 174 5.94 -27.16 15.22
C SER A 174 6.51 -28.56 14.97
N TYR A 175 5.71 -29.62 15.11
CA TYR A 175 6.12 -30.97 14.70
C TYR A 175 6.28 -31.12 13.17
N TYR A 176 5.37 -30.54 12.38
CA TYR A 176 5.31 -30.74 10.93
C TYR A 176 6.13 -29.74 10.09
N PHE A 177 6.28 -28.50 10.54
CA PHE A 177 7.15 -27.49 9.92
C PHE A 177 8.63 -27.76 10.22
N ASP A 178 9.51 -27.33 9.32
CA ASP A 178 10.96 -27.28 9.54
C ASP A 178 11.33 -26.04 10.38
N TRP A 179 10.71 -24.89 10.10
CA TRP A 179 10.77 -23.69 10.95
C TRP A 179 9.47 -22.88 10.92
N ILE A 180 9.29 -22.03 11.93
CA ILE A 180 8.14 -21.13 12.12
C ILE A 180 8.67 -19.70 12.30
N ALA A 181 8.31 -18.80 11.40
CA ALA A 181 8.74 -17.41 11.43
C ALA A 181 7.68 -16.53 12.11
N VAL A 182 7.89 -16.21 13.39
CA VAL A 182 6.97 -15.36 14.15
C VAL A 182 7.20 -13.92 13.75
N MET A 183 6.19 -13.29 13.14
CA MET A 183 6.27 -11.93 12.62
C MET A 183 6.22 -10.88 13.74
N THR A 184 7.29 -10.74 14.51
CA THR A 184 7.37 -9.84 15.68
C THR A 184 7.57 -8.36 15.31
N TYR A 185 6.70 -7.87 14.42
CA TYR A 185 6.55 -6.50 13.94
C TYR A 185 5.06 -6.20 13.67
N ASP A 186 4.75 -5.00 13.17
CA ASP A 186 3.38 -4.50 12.96
C ASP A 186 2.45 -4.64 14.18
N PHE A 187 3.01 -4.56 15.39
CA PHE A 187 2.22 -4.44 16.62
C PHE A 187 1.44 -3.12 16.67
N HIS A 188 2.02 -2.06 16.08
CA HIS A 188 1.41 -0.75 15.97
C HIS A 188 1.66 -0.13 14.58
N GLY A 189 0.65 0.58 14.07
CA GLY A 189 0.71 1.22 12.76
C GLY A 189 -0.49 2.12 12.50
N GLN A 190 -0.58 2.67 11.28
CA GLN A 190 -1.50 3.77 10.92
C GLN A 190 -3.01 3.53 11.17
N TRP A 191 -3.40 2.29 11.47
CA TRP A 191 -4.74 1.89 11.87
C TRP A 191 -5.11 2.33 13.31
N ASP A 192 -4.14 2.47 14.21
CA ASP A 192 -4.38 2.64 15.66
C ASP A 192 -4.95 4.01 16.08
N LYS A 193 -4.90 5.02 15.20
CA LYS A 193 -5.29 6.43 15.49
C LYS A 193 -4.54 7.11 16.65
N LYS A 194 -3.44 6.50 17.08
CA LYS A 194 -2.42 7.05 17.98
C LYS A 194 -1.05 6.49 17.59
N THR A 195 0.04 7.16 17.95
CA THR A 195 1.40 6.64 17.73
C THR A 195 1.66 5.40 18.57
N GLY A 196 2.47 4.48 18.04
CA GLY A 196 2.94 3.29 18.73
C GLY A 196 4.13 2.69 17.96
N HIS A 197 4.99 1.96 18.66
CA HIS A 197 6.22 1.43 18.06
C HIS A 197 5.96 0.13 17.28
N VAL A 198 6.43 0.05 16.03
CA VAL A 198 6.19 -1.08 15.09
C VAL A 198 6.56 -2.45 15.65
N ALA A 199 7.72 -2.57 16.29
CA ALA A 199 8.26 -3.83 16.82
C ALA A 199 8.86 -3.68 18.22
N PRO A 200 8.06 -3.51 19.30
CA PRO A 200 8.60 -3.37 20.65
C PRO A 200 9.30 -4.67 21.07
N MET A 201 10.42 -4.57 21.78
CA MET A 201 11.15 -5.74 22.26
C MET A 201 10.54 -6.27 23.57
N TYR A 202 10.27 -5.37 24.52
CA TYR A 202 9.70 -5.66 25.83
C TYR A 202 8.42 -4.84 26.05
N ASP A 203 7.71 -5.13 27.13
CA ASP A 203 6.57 -4.32 27.58
C ASP A 203 7.01 -2.88 27.92
N HIS A 204 6.06 -1.94 27.78
CA HIS A 204 6.23 -0.52 28.05
C HIS A 204 5.01 0.01 28.81
N PRO A 205 5.15 0.86 29.86
CA PRO A 205 4.03 1.29 30.69
C PRO A 205 2.87 1.98 29.96
N ALA A 206 3.15 2.60 28.81
CA ALA A 206 2.16 3.21 27.92
C ALA A 206 1.78 2.33 26.70
N GLY A 207 2.18 1.05 26.68
CA GLY A 207 1.97 0.11 25.60
C GLY A 207 0.78 -0.84 25.81
N THR A 208 0.87 -2.04 25.25
CA THR A 208 -0.03 -3.16 25.56
C THR A 208 0.84 -4.36 25.92
N GLU A 209 0.58 -4.97 27.08
CA GLU A 209 1.42 -5.99 27.73
C GLU A 209 1.86 -7.15 26.81
N THR A 210 1.00 -7.52 25.86
CA THR A 210 1.24 -8.64 24.92
C THR A 210 1.78 -8.21 23.55
N PHE A 211 1.92 -6.90 23.30
CA PHE A 211 2.35 -6.33 22.01
C PHE A 211 3.86 -6.07 21.98
N ASN A 212 4.64 -7.12 22.25
CA ASN A 212 6.11 -7.06 22.19
C ASN A 212 6.70 -8.42 21.83
N ALA A 213 7.87 -8.39 21.20
CA ALA A 213 8.52 -9.59 20.68
C ALA A 213 8.90 -10.59 21.77
N ASN A 214 9.31 -10.13 22.95
CA ASN A 214 9.60 -10.98 24.10
C ASN A 214 8.38 -11.80 24.55
N PHE A 215 7.21 -11.15 24.69
CA PHE A 215 5.96 -11.83 25.00
C PHE A 215 5.63 -12.86 23.91
N SER A 216 5.57 -12.44 22.64
CA SER A 216 5.12 -13.29 21.53
C SER A 216 5.99 -14.54 21.35
N ILE A 217 7.32 -14.40 21.39
CA ILE A 217 8.24 -15.55 21.29
C ILE A 217 8.03 -16.50 22.47
N ASN A 218 8.00 -16.00 23.72
CA ASN A 218 7.77 -16.87 24.87
C ASN A 218 6.37 -17.50 24.86
N TYR A 219 5.36 -16.86 24.27
CA TYR A 219 4.01 -17.41 24.15
C TYR A 219 3.96 -18.57 23.16
N TRP A 220 4.64 -18.47 22.01
CA TRP A 220 4.81 -19.59 21.08
C TRP A 220 5.52 -20.78 21.75
N LEU A 221 6.61 -20.55 22.50
CA LEU A 221 7.31 -21.60 23.24
C LEU A 221 6.42 -22.26 24.32
N GLN A 222 5.67 -21.47 25.09
CA GLN A 222 4.73 -21.97 26.11
C GLN A 222 3.61 -22.86 25.53
N ASN A 223 3.17 -22.59 24.30
CA ASN A 223 2.17 -23.40 23.60
C ASN A 223 2.76 -24.63 22.89
N GLY A 224 4.02 -24.97 23.16
CA GLY A 224 4.66 -26.21 22.71
C GLY A 224 5.44 -26.11 21.41
N ALA A 225 5.82 -24.90 20.97
CA ALA A 225 6.74 -24.77 19.84
C ALA A 225 8.17 -25.19 20.22
N ASP A 226 8.82 -25.94 19.35
CA ASP A 226 10.24 -26.25 19.45
C ASP A 226 11.07 -24.96 19.34
N ARG A 227 11.87 -24.71 20.39
CA ARG A 227 12.80 -23.60 20.52
C ARG A 227 13.73 -23.48 19.31
N GLN A 228 14.24 -24.59 18.78
CA GLN A 228 15.16 -24.59 17.64
C GLN A 228 14.47 -24.35 16.28
N LYS A 229 13.13 -24.35 16.24
CA LYS A 229 12.34 -24.07 15.03
C LYS A 229 11.73 -22.67 15.00
N ILE A 230 11.69 -21.97 16.13
CA ILE A 230 11.19 -20.60 16.19
C ILE A 230 12.24 -19.64 15.61
N ILE A 231 11.81 -18.85 14.63
CA ILE A 231 12.57 -17.79 13.96
C ILE A 231 11.92 -16.45 14.30
N MET A 232 12.71 -15.49 14.79
CA MET A 232 12.20 -14.17 15.23
C MET A 232 12.19 -13.17 14.08
N GLY A 233 11.02 -12.62 13.74
CA GLY A 233 10.86 -11.62 12.69
C GLY A 233 11.29 -10.21 13.12
N MET A 234 12.07 -9.51 12.28
CA MET A 234 12.53 -8.14 12.50
C MET A 234 12.20 -7.25 11.29
N PRO A 235 11.64 -6.04 11.49
CA PRO A 235 11.31 -5.14 10.39
C PRO A 235 12.56 -4.38 9.92
N MET A 236 12.75 -4.27 8.61
CA MET A 236 13.74 -3.38 7.98
C MET A 236 13.09 -2.05 7.53
N TYR A 237 11.99 -1.66 8.19
CA TYR A 237 11.15 -0.51 7.86
C TYR A 237 10.55 0.06 9.15
N GLY A 238 9.84 1.18 9.03
CA GLY A 238 9.05 1.75 10.11
C GLY A 238 7.60 2.04 9.72
N GLN A 239 6.70 1.88 10.69
CA GLN A 239 5.32 2.33 10.60
C GLN A 239 5.26 3.82 10.94
N SER A 240 4.68 4.61 10.03
CA SER A 240 4.64 6.08 10.10
C SER A 240 3.23 6.62 10.30
N PHE A 241 3.14 7.82 10.87
CA PHE A 241 1.91 8.45 11.30
C PHE A 241 1.96 9.96 11.01
N SER A 242 0.79 10.55 10.79
CA SER A 242 0.61 12.00 10.84
C SER A 242 -0.12 12.40 12.12
N LEU A 243 0.58 13.14 12.97
CA LEU A 243 0.19 13.57 14.31
C LEU A 243 -0.96 14.59 14.23
N ALA A 244 -1.93 14.49 15.14
CA ALA A 244 -3.01 15.47 15.25
C ALA A 244 -2.51 16.84 15.72
N GLN A 245 -1.38 16.89 16.43
CA GLN A 245 -0.68 18.13 16.81
C GLN A 245 0.84 17.89 16.71
N ALA A 246 1.56 18.73 15.98
CA ALA A 246 3.02 18.62 15.80
C ALA A 246 3.86 18.82 17.08
N ALA A 247 3.22 19.25 18.19
CA ALA A 247 3.83 19.39 19.50
C ALA A 247 3.60 18.17 20.41
N ASP A 248 2.69 17.25 20.02
CA ASP A 248 2.46 15.98 20.70
C ASP A 248 3.06 14.87 19.82
N HIS A 249 4.30 14.51 20.13
CA HIS A 249 5.15 13.61 19.32
C HIS A 249 5.59 12.36 20.09
N ASP A 250 5.13 12.17 21.31
CA ASP A 250 5.51 11.03 22.15
C ASP A 250 4.68 9.77 21.80
N LEU A 251 4.82 8.70 22.57
CA LEU A 251 4.05 7.45 22.38
C LEU A 251 2.60 7.63 22.82
N ASN A 252 1.65 7.16 22.01
CA ASN A 252 0.20 7.36 22.12
C ASN A 252 -0.31 8.77 21.76
N ALA A 253 0.53 9.66 21.22
CA ALA A 253 0.10 10.91 20.62
C ALA A 253 -1.02 10.65 19.58
N PRO A 254 -2.15 11.38 19.56
CA PRO A 254 -3.25 11.12 18.63
C PRO A 254 -2.86 11.35 17.17
N THR A 255 -3.37 10.53 16.24
CA THR A 255 -3.00 10.59 14.81
C THR A 255 -4.23 10.58 13.90
N TYR A 256 -4.21 11.39 12.84
CA TYR A 256 -5.32 11.46 11.89
C TYR A 256 -5.22 10.37 10.80
N GLY A 257 -3.99 9.99 10.42
CA GLY A 257 -3.73 8.91 9.47
C GLY A 257 -2.27 8.46 9.46
N GLY A 258 -1.91 7.61 8.50
CA GLY A 258 -0.53 7.22 8.25
C GLY A 258 0.29 8.38 7.71
N GLY A 259 1.58 8.39 8.05
CA GLY A 259 2.55 9.41 7.66
C GLY A 259 2.66 9.62 6.15
N GLU A 260 3.31 10.70 5.76
CA GLU A 260 3.64 10.96 4.35
C GLU A 260 4.38 9.78 3.71
N ALA A 261 4.12 9.58 2.41
CA ALA A 261 4.64 8.45 1.67
C ALA A 261 6.12 8.65 1.33
N GLY A 262 6.93 7.59 1.51
CA GLY A 262 8.34 7.62 1.15
C GLY A 262 8.58 7.86 -0.34
N GLU A 263 9.68 8.54 -0.68
CA GLU A 263 10.01 8.90 -2.08
C GLU A 263 10.20 7.68 -2.99
N ALA A 264 10.62 6.54 -2.42
CA ALA A 264 10.83 5.28 -3.12
C ALA A 264 9.76 4.23 -2.78
N THR A 265 9.34 4.11 -1.52
CA THR A 265 8.29 3.15 -1.10
C THR A 265 6.89 3.57 -1.55
N ARG A 266 6.62 4.89 -1.61
CA ARG A 266 5.36 5.51 -2.06
C ARG A 266 4.09 5.05 -1.34
N ALA A 267 4.24 4.48 -0.14
CA ALA A 267 3.14 4.04 0.72
C ALA A 267 2.95 5.01 1.89
N ARG A 268 1.76 5.59 2.07
CA ARG A 268 1.46 6.35 3.30
C ARG A 268 1.42 5.40 4.51
N GLY A 269 1.94 5.88 5.63
CA GLY A 269 2.05 5.12 6.87
C GLY A 269 3.20 4.11 6.93
N PHE A 270 4.11 4.11 5.95
CA PHE A 270 5.19 3.15 5.85
C PHE A 270 6.43 3.81 5.25
N LEU A 271 7.61 3.60 5.84
CA LEU A 271 8.90 4.08 5.31
C LEU A 271 9.96 2.98 5.41
N ALA A 272 10.78 2.80 4.37
CA ALA A 272 11.92 1.88 4.42
C ALA A 272 13.03 2.43 5.32
N TYR A 273 13.89 1.57 5.88
CA TYR A 273 14.99 2.02 6.73
C TYR A 273 15.91 3.04 6.03
N TYR A 274 16.20 2.86 4.74
CA TYR A 274 17.00 3.84 3.96
C TYR A 274 16.31 5.21 3.79
N GLU A 275 14.97 5.25 3.75
CA GLU A 275 14.21 6.51 3.74
C GLU A 275 14.29 7.18 5.12
N ILE A 276 14.08 6.41 6.19
CA ILE A 276 14.15 6.89 7.57
C ILE A 276 15.54 7.45 7.90
N CYS A 277 16.62 6.73 7.57
CA CYS A 277 17.97 7.21 7.88
C CYS A 277 18.42 8.37 6.97
N SER A 278 17.90 8.50 5.74
CA SER A 278 18.00 9.74 4.95
C SER A 278 17.29 10.89 5.65
N TYR A 279 16.06 10.69 6.14
CA TYR A 279 15.26 11.74 6.76
C TYR A 279 15.91 12.24 8.07
N VAL A 280 16.48 11.35 8.89
CA VAL A 280 17.28 11.75 10.06
C VAL A 280 18.56 12.48 9.64
N ARG A 281 19.42 11.86 8.81
CA ARG A 281 20.78 12.38 8.55
C ARG A 281 20.81 13.62 7.65
N GLN A 282 19.90 13.72 6.69
CA GLN A 282 19.90 14.73 5.63
C GLN A 282 18.78 15.77 5.79
N ARG A 283 17.66 15.42 6.45
CA ARG A 283 16.49 16.32 6.62
C ARG A 283 16.32 16.83 8.06
N GLY A 284 17.14 16.36 9.01
CA GLY A 284 17.13 16.86 10.40
C GLY A 284 15.89 16.44 11.18
N TRP A 285 15.41 15.21 11.00
CA TRP A 285 14.39 14.64 11.88
C TRP A 285 14.97 14.42 13.28
N ASN A 286 14.18 14.73 14.31
CA ASN A 286 14.52 14.44 15.69
C ASN A 286 14.36 12.95 15.94
N VAL A 287 15.27 12.32 16.69
CA VAL A 287 15.23 10.91 17.06
C VAL A 287 15.11 10.79 18.57
N VAL A 288 14.06 10.10 19.02
CA VAL A 288 13.81 9.81 20.43
C VAL A 288 14.11 8.33 20.69
N ARG A 289 14.81 8.06 21.79
CA ARG A 289 15.16 6.70 22.24
C ARG A 289 14.49 6.36 23.56
N ASP A 290 14.06 5.11 23.71
CA ASP A 290 13.59 4.58 25.01
C ASP A 290 14.77 4.43 25.98
N PRO A 291 14.71 5.02 27.20
CA PRO A 291 15.82 5.01 28.15
C PRO A 291 16.17 3.62 28.68
N ARG A 292 15.26 2.64 28.57
CA ARG A 292 15.43 1.27 29.06
C ARG A 292 15.61 0.26 27.93
N GLY A 293 15.82 0.69 26.68
CA GLY A 293 15.98 -0.20 25.53
C GLY A 293 14.80 -1.16 25.30
N ARG A 294 13.57 -0.79 25.69
CA ARG A 294 12.35 -1.62 25.54
C ARG A 294 11.88 -1.73 24.10
N MET A 295 12.26 -0.77 23.25
CA MET A 295 11.91 -0.68 21.84
C MET A 295 13.01 0.07 21.07
N GLY A 296 12.94 0.03 19.75
CA GLY A 296 13.78 0.85 18.88
C GLY A 296 13.45 2.34 18.99
N PRO A 297 14.20 3.20 18.29
CA PRO A 297 13.88 4.62 18.22
C PRO A 297 12.52 4.88 17.53
N TYR A 298 12.01 6.08 17.77
CA TYR A 298 11.12 6.74 16.82
C TYR A 298 11.70 8.09 16.41
N ALA A 299 11.34 8.56 15.22
CA ALA A 299 11.80 9.82 14.66
C ALA A 299 10.61 10.67 14.23
N PHE A 300 10.74 12.00 14.35
CA PHE A 300 9.68 12.93 13.97
C PHE A 300 10.19 14.25 13.42
N GLN A 301 9.36 14.89 12.60
CA GLN A 301 9.54 16.26 12.14
C GLN A 301 8.18 16.87 11.79
N ARG A 302 7.85 18.02 12.40
CA ARG A 302 6.51 18.65 12.33
C ARG A 302 5.44 17.63 12.76
N ASP A 303 4.43 17.39 11.93
CA ASP A 303 3.38 16.40 12.17
C ASP A 303 3.73 15.00 11.66
N GLN A 304 4.90 14.76 11.04
CA GLN A 304 5.29 13.44 10.57
C GLN A 304 6.10 12.69 11.62
N TRP A 305 5.78 11.41 11.84
CA TRP A 305 6.35 10.55 12.87
C TRP A 305 6.55 9.13 12.34
N VAL A 306 7.61 8.43 12.75
CA VAL A 306 7.88 7.02 12.36
C VAL A 306 8.60 6.26 13.47
N SER A 307 8.22 5.01 13.71
CA SER A 307 8.93 4.10 14.64
C SER A 307 9.60 2.96 13.88
N PHE A 308 10.79 2.54 14.30
CA PHE A 308 11.62 1.59 13.56
C PHE A 308 12.68 0.94 14.46
N ASP A 309 13.15 -0.26 14.08
CA ASP A 309 14.35 -0.83 14.66
C ASP A 309 15.60 -0.20 14.00
N ASP A 310 16.62 0.15 14.80
CA ASP A 310 17.93 0.55 14.31
C ASP A 310 19.00 -0.52 14.58
N ILE A 311 20.25 -0.24 14.21
CA ILE A 311 21.41 -1.13 14.43
C ILE A 311 21.52 -1.58 15.90
N SER A 312 21.14 -0.74 16.86
CA SER A 312 21.19 -1.08 18.28
C SER A 312 20.09 -2.07 18.67
N MET A 313 18.85 -1.82 18.24
CA MET A 313 17.72 -2.71 18.52
C MET A 313 17.82 -4.04 17.76
N ILE A 314 18.26 -4.04 16.50
CA ILE A 314 18.52 -5.26 15.71
C ILE A 314 19.63 -6.10 16.35
N ARG A 315 20.69 -5.48 16.88
CA ARG A 315 21.71 -6.17 17.68
C ARG A 315 21.10 -6.81 18.92
N HIS A 316 20.36 -6.05 19.72
CA HIS A 316 19.76 -6.54 20.96
C HIS A 316 18.79 -7.72 20.72
N LYS A 317 17.94 -7.61 19.70
CA LYS A 317 17.04 -8.69 19.26
C LYS A 317 17.82 -9.93 18.80
N SER A 318 18.92 -9.75 18.08
CA SER A 318 19.80 -10.86 17.67
C SER A 318 20.52 -11.51 18.84
N GLU A 319 20.92 -10.74 19.86
CA GLU A 319 21.54 -11.28 21.07
C GLU A 319 20.53 -12.05 21.93
N TYR A 320 19.27 -11.62 21.94
CA TYR A 320 18.13 -12.36 22.52
C TYR A 320 17.84 -13.67 21.77
N VAL A 321 17.81 -13.67 20.43
CA VAL A 321 17.69 -14.88 19.59
C VAL A 321 18.76 -15.91 19.98
N ARG A 322 20.02 -15.46 20.09
CA ARG A 322 21.16 -16.29 20.48
C ARG A 322 21.05 -16.80 21.92
N ALA A 323 20.66 -15.95 22.88
CA ALA A 323 20.56 -16.32 24.29
C ALA A 323 19.41 -17.28 24.60
N LEU A 324 18.26 -17.12 23.93
CA LEU A 324 17.15 -18.08 24.02
C LEU A 324 17.41 -19.36 23.21
N GLY A 325 18.50 -19.46 22.44
CA GLY A 325 18.82 -20.63 21.61
C GLY A 325 17.77 -20.88 20.52
N LEU A 326 17.20 -19.82 19.96
CA LEU A 326 16.19 -19.91 18.89
C LEU A 326 16.83 -20.36 17.57
N GLY A 327 16.01 -20.84 16.62
CA GLY A 327 16.47 -21.30 15.31
C GLY A 327 17.12 -20.20 14.45
N GLY A 328 16.77 -18.93 14.68
CA GLY A 328 17.40 -17.79 14.03
C GLY A 328 16.53 -16.54 13.99
N ALA A 329 16.81 -15.69 12.99
CA ALA A 329 16.08 -14.45 12.70
C ALA A 329 15.57 -14.45 11.25
N MET A 330 14.44 -13.78 11.03
CA MET A 330 13.83 -13.50 9.73
C MET A 330 13.70 -11.99 9.60
N ILE A 331 13.82 -11.46 8.38
CA ILE A 331 13.64 -10.03 8.11
C ILE A 331 12.52 -9.78 7.11
N TRP A 332 11.73 -8.74 7.35
CA TRP A 332 10.84 -8.14 6.35
C TRP A 332 11.32 -6.73 6.05
N ALA A 333 12.02 -6.45 4.94
CA ALA A 333 12.48 -7.34 3.88
C ALA A 333 13.81 -6.82 3.31
N LEU A 334 14.49 -7.61 2.47
CA LEU A 334 15.80 -7.28 1.88
C LEU A 334 15.82 -5.92 1.16
N ASP A 335 14.71 -5.57 0.52
CA ASP A 335 14.52 -4.35 -0.26
C ASP A 335 14.19 -3.10 0.57
N LEU A 336 14.23 -3.20 1.91
CA LEU A 336 13.87 -2.13 2.84
C LEU A 336 15.04 -1.71 3.76
N ASP A 337 16.02 -2.58 4.00
CA ASP A 337 17.32 -2.23 4.62
C ASP A 337 18.12 -1.29 3.68
N ASP A 338 19.19 -0.64 4.16
CA ASP A 338 20.03 0.23 3.31
C ASP A 338 20.99 -0.59 2.42
N PHE A 339 20.42 -1.33 1.46
CA PHE A 339 21.15 -2.17 0.51
C PHE A 339 22.12 -1.41 -0.40
N LYS A 340 21.95 -0.09 -0.53
CA LYS A 340 22.77 0.80 -1.39
C LYS A 340 23.70 1.75 -0.64
N ASN A 341 23.74 1.69 0.69
CA ASN A 341 24.54 2.57 1.54
C ASN A 341 24.24 4.06 1.33
N LEU A 342 22.96 4.41 1.17
CA LEU A 342 22.47 5.79 1.03
C LEU A 342 22.67 6.62 2.32
N CYS A 343 22.94 5.97 3.45
CA CYS A 343 23.13 6.58 4.77
C CYS A 343 24.58 6.57 5.27
N ASP A 344 25.57 6.43 4.37
CA ASP A 344 27.02 6.49 4.63
C ASP A 344 27.51 5.63 5.82
N CYS A 345 26.98 4.41 5.92
CA CYS A 345 27.28 3.44 6.96
C CYS A 345 27.99 2.21 6.37
N GLU A 346 27.21 1.31 5.79
CA GLU A 346 27.61 0.20 4.93
C GLU A 346 26.36 -0.28 4.17
N THR A 347 26.51 -1.11 3.13
CA THR A 347 25.35 -1.80 2.53
C THR A 347 24.76 -2.81 3.52
N TYR A 348 23.43 -2.97 3.56
CA TYR A 348 22.73 -3.92 4.44
C TYR A 348 23.11 -3.80 5.95
N PRO A 349 23.07 -2.59 6.55
CA PRO A 349 23.57 -2.37 7.92
C PRO A 349 22.78 -3.13 8.99
N LEU A 350 21.47 -3.30 8.83
CA LEU A 350 20.65 -4.07 9.77
C LEU A 350 20.93 -5.56 9.61
N LEU A 351 20.84 -6.09 8.40
CA LEU A 351 21.05 -7.52 8.13
C LEU A 351 22.49 -7.97 8.44
N LYS A 352 23.52 -7.15 8.16
CA LYS A 352 24.90 -7.44 8.59
C LYS A 352 25.04 -7.44 10.10
N THR A 353 24.27 -6.63 10.83
CA THR A 353 24.28 -6.63 12.30
C THR A 353 23.70 -7.94 12.86
N ILE A 354 22.62 -8.47 12.29
CA ILE A 354 22.10 -9.82 12.60
C ILE A 354 23.20 -10.87 12.37
N ASN A 355 23.84 -10.82 11.20
CA ASN A 355 24.87 -11.78 10.79
C ASN A 355 26.14 -11.74 11.67
N ARG A 356 26.56 -10.56 12.14
CA ARG A 356 27.67 -10.43 13.11
C ARG A 356 27.35 -11.09 14.45
N VAL A 357 26.10 -11.04 14.91
CA VAL A 357 25.68 -11.61 16.20
C VAL A 357 25.41 -13.12 16.12
N LEU A 358 24.73 -13.58 15.06
CA LEU A 358 24.27 -14.97 14.93
C LEU A 358 25.25 -15.88 14.17
N ARG A 359 26.04 -15.33 13.23
CA ARG A 359 26.92 -16.10 12.33
C ARG A 359 28.41 -15.70 12.43
N ASN A 360 28.77 -14.82 13.38
CA ASN A 360 30.13 -14.27 13.54
C ASN A 360 30.69 -13.66 12.23
N TYR A 361 29.82 -13.03 11.42
CA TYR A 361 30.19 -12.47 10.12
C TYR A 361 31.36 -11.47 10.25
N PRO A 362 32.36 -11.53 9.34
CA PRO A 362 33.63 -10.82 9.52
C PRO A 362 33.52 -9.29 9.33
N GLY A 363 34.56 -8.60 9.78
CA GLY A 363 34.68 -7.15 9.71
C GLY A 363 34.16 -6.43 10.96
N VAL A 364 34.92 -5.42 11.40
CA VAL A 364 34.51 -4.56 12.52
C VAL A 364 33.25 -3.80 12.14
N ALA A 365 32.23 -3.81 13.01
CA ALA A 365 31.01 -3.04 12.76
C ALA A 365 31.34 -1.54 12.70
N PRO A 366 30.97 -0.81 11.62
CA PRO A 366 31.23 0.62 11.51
C PRO A 366 30.48 1.39 12.60
N LYS A 367 31.09 2.47 13.11
CA LYS A 367 30.48 3.36 14.12
C LYS A 367 29.48 4.32 13.47
N CYS A 368 28.42 3.77 12.90
CA CYS A 368 27.36 4.53 12.27
C CYS A 368 26.52 5.25 13.32
N VAL A 369 26.63 6.58 13.35
CA VAL A 369 25.77 7.44 14.17
C VAL A 369 24.60 7.88 13.30
N LEU A 370 23.39 7.48 13.68
CA LEU A 370 22.17 7.78 12.94
C LEU A 370 21.76 9.25 13.13
N GLU A 371 21.65 9.70 14.38
CA GLU A 371 21.22 11.05 14.74
C GLU A 371 22.37 11.97 15.19
N GLN A 372 22.31 13.25 14.79
CA GLN A 372 23.23 14.26 15.34
C GLN A 372 22.83 14.63 16.77
N LYS A 373 23.79 14.94 17.65
CA LYS A 373 23.53 15.22 19.09
C LYS A 373 22.43 16.25 19.38
N GLN A 374 22.25 17.25 18.51
CA GLN A 374 21.23 18.29 18.66
C GLN A 374 19.80 17.80 18.34
N HIS A 375 19.68 16.68 17.61
CA HIS A 375 18.43 16.02 17.23
C HIS A 375 18.17 14.75 18.05
N ALA A 376 19.07 14.38 18.97
CA ALA A 376 18.92 13.25 19.86
C ALA A 376 18.09 13.63 21.11
N MET A 377 17.13 12.77 21.46
CA MET A 377 16.26 12.93 22.61
C MET A 377 16.09 11.60 23.37
N ILE A 378 15.77 11.69 24.66
CA ILE A 378 15.38 10.54 25.48
C ILE A 378 13.90 10.68 25.84
N ALA A 379 13.11 9.64 25.62
CA ALA A 379 11.74 9.56 26.12
C ALA A 379 11.76 9.47 27.66
N SER A 380 10.78 10.07 28.35
CA SER A 380 10.62 9.84 29.79
C SER A 380 9.57 8.75 30.05
N ASP A 381 9.65 8.08 31.19
CA ASP A 381 8.70 7.01 31.57
C ASP A 381 7.25 7.49 31.81
N SER A 382 6.99 8.81 31.88
CA SER A 382 5.69 9.35 32.29
C SER A 382 5.38 10.79 31.80
N GLY A 383 6.04 11.28 30.77
CA GLY A 383 5.92 12.67 30.28
C GLY A 383 6.83 13.00 29.09
N PRO A 384 6.87 14.28 28.66
CA PRO A 384 7.45 14.66 27.37
C PRO A 384 8.97 14.43 27.27
N SER A 385 9.40 14.08 26.06
CA SER A 385 10.80 13.77 25.73
C SER A 385 11.76 14.95 25.96
N GLN A 386 12.98 14.66 26.43
CA GLN A 386 14.01 15.66 26.75
C GLN A 386 15.22 15.58 25.80
N ALA A 387 15.73 16.74 25.38
CA ALA A 387 16.89 16.85 24.50
C ALA A 387 18.23 16.71 25.24
N TYR A 388 19.25 16.16 24.57
CA TYR A 388 20.59 15.93 25.15
C TYR A 388 21.39 17.23 25.39
N THR A 389 21.14 17.93 26.50
CA THR A 389 21.95 19.10 26.90
C THR A 389 23.27 18.71 27.56
N ALA A 390 24.35 18.62 26.77
CA ALA A 390 25.71 18.55 27.29
C ALA A 390 26.14 19.91 27.89
N LYS A 391 25.94 20.09 29.21
CA LYS A 391 26.24 21.35 29.93
C LYS A 391 27.73 21.74 29.81
N PRO A 392 28.06 22.91 29.22
CA PRO A 392 29.36 23.55 29.45
C PRO A 392 29.37 24.15 30.86
N LYS A 393 30.49 24.03 31.60
CA LYS A 393 30.71 24.87 32.79
C LYS A 393 31.05 26.30 32.32
N PRO A 394 30.36 27.36 32.79
CA PRO A 394 30.75 28.73 32.46
C PRO A 394 32.00 29.16 33.24
N GLY A 395 32.93 29.87 32.57
CA GLY A 395 33.94 30.70 33.24
C GLY A 395 35.40 30.23 33.19
N ALA A 396 36.06 30.37 32.03
CA ALA A 396 37.51 30.62 31.92
C ALA A 396 37.83 31.23 30.53
N PRO A 397 38.87 32.07 30.37
CA PRO A 397 39.24 32.65 29.07
C PRO A 397 39.90 31.64 28.12
N LYS A 398 39.83 31.90 26.80
CA LYS A 398 40.58 31.14 25.78
C LYS A 398 42.06 31.55 25.73
N PRO A 399 42.98 30.58 25.59
CA PRO A 399 44.21 30.75 24.81
C PRO A 399 44.11 30.07 23.43
N ASN A 400 45.11 30.33 22.59
CA ASN A 400 45.22 29.80 21.21
C ASN A 400 45.75 28.34 21.16
N PRO A 401 45.58 27.63 20.02
CA PRO A 401 45.98 26.24 19.90
C PRO A 401 47.49 26.06 19.72
N THR A 402 48.05 25.07 20.41
CA THR A 402 49.37 24.47 20.13
C THR A 402 49.27 22.95 20.17
N TYR A 403 49.88 22.29 19.19
CA TYR A 403 50.04 20.84 19.18
C TYR A 403 51.18 20.43 20.12
N ALA A 404 50.90 19.46 21.00
CA ALA A 404 51.90 18.59 21.59
C ALA A 404 51.25 17.24 21.93
N SER A 405 51.95 16.15 21.64
CA SER A 405 51.58 14.79 22.05
C SER A 405 52.41 14.39 23.27
N GLU A 406 51.81 13.73 24.25
CA GLU A 406 52.58 12.79 25.09
C GLU A 406 51.69 11.74 25.79
N TYR A 407 52.35 10.77 26.43
CA TYR A 407 51.80 9.51 26.93
C TYR A 407 51.75 9.49 28.48
N PHE A 408 51.39 8.32 29.05
CA PHE A 408 51.37 7.98 30.49
C PHE A 408 50.26 8.62 31.33
N ASP A 409 49.90 8.11 32.52
CA ASP A 409 49.75 6.72 33.03
C ASP A 409 49.02 6.83 34.39
N SER A 410 48.58 5.72 34.95
CA SER A 410 47.96 5.59 36.26
C SER A 410 48.92 5.84 37.44
N SER A 411 48.42 6.41 38.54
CA SER A 411 48.43 5.79 39.89
C SER A 411 48.00 6.76 41.01
N GLN A 412 47.70 6.20 42.18
CA GLN A 412 47.47 6.83 43.51
C GLN A 412 46.21 7.72 43.62
N GLN A 413 45.15 7.35 44.37
CA GLN A 413 45.01 7.02 45.81
C GLN A 413 45.09 8.23 46.77
N ILE A 414 43.97 8.53 47.43
CA ILE A 414 43.86 9.25 48.72
C ILE A 414 42.82 8.51 49.57
N GLN A 415 42.98 8.50 50.89
CA GLN A 415 42.17 7.73 51.85
C GLN A 415 41.05 8.56 52.52
N ASN A 416 39.98 7.88 52.92
CA ASN A 416 39.18 7.96 54.17
C ASN A 416 39.47 9.15 55.14
N SER A 417 38.51 9.75 55.86
CA SER A 417 37.16 9.33 56.31
C SER A 417 36.47 10.54 57.01
N PRO A 418 35.30 10.41 57.68
CA PRO A 418 34.08 9.64 57.40
C PRO A 418 32.80 10.53 57.47
N LEU A 419 31.62 9.98 57.12
CA LEU A 419 30.31 10.40 57.68
C LEU A 419 29.26 9.29 57.44
N GLU A 420 28.12 9.39 58.12
CA GLU A 420 27.29 8.25 58.57
C GLU A 420 26.44 7.53 57.49
N ASP A 421 26.10 6.28 57.78
CA ASP A 421 25.33 5.34 56.94
C ASP A 421 23.83 5.34 57.30
N PHE A 422 22.96 5.28 56.28
CA PHE A 422 21.76 4.44 56.33
C PHE A 422 21.26 4.06 54.92
N GLY A 423 21.79 2.95 54.38
CA GLY A 423 21.06 2.08 53.44
C GLY A 423 21.20 2.39 51.95
N THR A 424 22.31 1.94 51.34
CA THR A 424 22.45 1.88 49.88
C THR A 424 21.87 0.58 49.29
N GLU A 425 21.03 0.70 48.26
CA GLU A 425 20.86 -0.42 47.31
C GLU A 425 22.16 -0.56 46.49
N VAL A 426 22.74 -1.75 46.49
CA VAL A 426 24.02 -2.01 45.83
C VAL A 426 23.81 -2.20 44.33
N GLU A 427 24.27 -1.25 43.51
CA GLU A 427 24.34 -1.45 42.05
C GLU A 427 25.31 -2.59 41.72
N LYS A 428 24.77 -3.74 41.34
CA LYS A 428 25.56 -4.93 40.96
C LYS A 428 25.90 -4.88 39.47
N PRO A 429 27.19 -4.88 39.08
CA PRO A 429 27.59 -4.86 37.68
C PRO A 429 27.29 -6.21 37.00
N CYS A 430 26.97 -6.18 35.70
CA CYS A 430 26.58 -7.38 34.94
C CYS A 430 27.66 -8.45 34.78
N ASN A 431 28.94 -8.13 35.05
CA ASN A 431 30.08 -9.05 34.92
C ASN A 431 30.12 -9.81 33.56
N GLY A 432 29.83 -9.08 32.47
CA GLY A 432 29.85 -9.60 31.10
C GLY A 432 28.71 -10.56 30.73
N ARG A 433 27.66 -10.70 31.56
CA ARG A 433 26.52 -11.60 31.31
C ARG A 433 25.27 -10.82 30.91
N SER A 434 24.70 -11.13 29.75
CA SER A 434 23.44 -10.52 29.28
C SER A 434 22.24 -10.86 30.16
N PHE A 435 22.29 -11.99 30.88
CA PHE A 435 21.26 -12.45 31.82
C PHE A 435 21.89 -12.99 33.10
N VAL A 436 21.26 -12.75 34.25
CA VAL A 436 21.70 -13.20 35.58
C VAL A 436 20.47 -13.73 36.35
N ALA A 437 20.62 -14.80 37.14
CA ALA A 437 19.51 -15.31 37.96
C ALA A 437 19.14 -14.32 39.09
N HIS A 438 17.86 -14.19 39.42
CA HIS A 438 17.44 -13.42 40.59
C HIS A 438 17.78 -14.19 41.88
N GLU A 439 18.20 -13.48 42.92
CA GLU A 439 18.93 -14.08 44.04
C GLU A 439 18.02 -14.83 45.04
N THR A 440 16.73 -14.49 45.05
CA THR A 440 15.76 -14.93 46.08
C THR A 440 14.41 -15.36 45.52
N ASP A 441 14.22 -15.33 44.19
CA ASP A 441 12.93 -15.61 43.56
C ASP A 441 13.16 -16.38 42.26
N CYS A 442 12.82 -17.67 42.27
CA CYS A 442 13.00 -18.52 41.10
C CYS A 442 12.14 -18.14 39.89
N ASN A 443 11.08 -17.35 40.05
CA ASN A 443 10.33 -16.81 38.91
C ASN A 443 11.03 -15.60 38.28
N LYS A 444 12.05 -15.00 38.91
CA LYS A 444 12.71 -13.79 38.41
C LYS A 444 14.11 -14.03 37.87
N TYR A 445 14.54 -13.09 37.04
CA TYR A 445 15.91 -12.94 36.56
C TYR A 445 16.25 -11.46 36.39
N TYR A 446 17.50 -11.16 36.09
CA TYR A 446 17.93 -9.84 35.65
C TYR A 446 18.40 -9.92 34.20
N ILE A 447 18.09 -8.90 33.41
CA ILE A 447 18.78 -8.61 32.14
C ILE A 447 19.83 -7.53 32.36
N CYS A 448 20.95 -7.63 31.66
CA CYS A 448 21.93 -6.55 31.64
C CYS A 448 21.50 -5.46 30.64
N GLN A 449 21.37 -4.23 31.12
CA GLN A 449 21.15 -3.05 30.28
C GLN A 449 22.04 -1.92 30.78
N PHE A 450 22.93 -1.40 29.93
CA PHE A 450 23.88 -0.33 30.27
C PHE A 450 24.69 -0.62 31.55
N GLU A 451 25.22 -1.84 31.66
CA GLU A 451 25.94 -2.40 32.83
C GLU A 451 25.12 -2.55 34.13
N LYS A 452 23.83 -2.20 34.12
CA LYS A 452 22.90 -2.38 35.25
C LYS A 452 22.05 -3.62 35.09
N LEU A 453 21.72 -4.26 36.21
CA LEU A 453 20.84 -5.43 36.29
C LEU A 453 19.37 -5.00 36.46
N ILE A 454 18.57 -5.17 35.40
CA ILE A 454 17.14 -4.83 35.39
C ILE A 454 16.31 -6.10 35.62
N VAL A 455 15.48 -6.10 36.66
CA VAL A 455 14.62 -7.24 37.03
C VAL A 455 13.60 -7.54 35.91
N GLN A 456 13.45 -8.83 35.61
CA GLN A 456 12.44 -9.41 34.74
C GLN A 456 11.78 -10.59 35.45
N SER A 457 10.53 -10.89 35.07
CA SER A 457 9.79 -12.05 35.60
C SER A 457 9.52 -13.06 34.48
N CYS A 458 9.65 -14.34 34.79
CA CYS A 458 9.22 -15.43 33.94
C CYS A 458 7.68 -15.52 33.89
N PRO A 459 7.11 -16.07 32.81
CA PRO A 459 5.67 -16.36 32.74
C PRO A 459 5.18 -17.18 33.93
N VAL A 460 3.91 -16.96 34.31
CA VAL A 460 3.33 -17.54 35.54
C VAL A 460 3.45 -19.06 35.56
N GLY A 461 4.11 -19.59 36.60
CA GLY A 461 4.35 -21.03 36.78
C GLY A 461 5.69 -21.53 36.22
N LEU A 462 6.46 -20.69 35.52
CA LEU A 462 7.82 -21.00 35.06
C LEU A 462 8.87 -20.37 35.98
N TYR A 463 10.01 -21.06 36.10
CA TYR A 463 11.20 -20.62 36.83
C TYR A 463 12.35 -20.32 35.86
N TRP A 464 13.32 -19.53 36.30
CA TRP A 464 14.50 -19.18 35.53
C TRP A 464 15.51 -20.33 35.44
N ASN A 465 15.90 -20.68 34.21
CA ASN A 465 16.82 -21.76 33.88
C ASN A 465 18.05 -21.23 33.10
N GLN A 466 18.88 -20.44 33.79
CA GLN A 466 20.15 -19.83 33.34
C GLN A 466 20.07 -18.79 32.21
N PHE A 467 19.31 -19.05 31.14
CA PHE A 467 19.17 -18.19 29.96
C PHE A 467 17.72 -18.08 29.46
N TYR A 468 16.80 -18.90 29.96
CA TYR A 468 15.40 -18.93 29.56
C TYR A 468 14.50 -19.35 30.73
N CYS A 469 13.19 -19.12 30.60
CA CYS A 469 12.19 -19.60 31.56
C CYS A 469 11.73 -21.03 31.19
N ASP A 470 11.57 -21.88 32.20
CA ASP A 470 11.31 -23.33 32.07
C ASP A 470 10.46 -23.83 33.25
N TRP A 471 9.94 -25.05 33.17
CA TRP A 471 9.17 -25.64 34.26
C TRP A 471 10.04 -25.91 35.50
N PRO A 472 9.53 -25.72 36.73
CA PRO A 472 10.33 -25.84 37.96
C PRO A 472 11.19 -27.10 38.05
N GLN A 473 10.67 -28.26 37.65
CA GLN A 473 11.37 -29.56 37.66
C GLN A 473 12.59 -29.65 36.72
N ASN A 474 12.69 -28.77 35.72
CA ASN A 474 13.82 -28.70 34.79
C ASN A 474 14.88 -27.69 35.25
N THR A 475 14.58 -26.86 36.25
CA THR A 475 15.45 -25.77 36.71
C THR A 475 16.37 -26.21 37.84
N LYS A 476 17.52 -25.54 37.96
CA LYS A 476 18.45 -25.70 39.10
C LYS A 476 18.20 -24.70 40.23
N CYS A 477 17.04 -24.02 40.25
CA CYS A 477 16.73 -23.01 41.24
C CYS A 477 16.07 -23.64 42.48
N SER A 478 16.76 -23.57 43.62
CA SER A 478 16.29 -24.11 44.90
C SER A 478 16.14 -23.01 45.95
N MET A 479 14.89 -22.75 46.35
CA MET A 479 14.58 -21.82 47.44
C MET A 479 15.17 -22.34 48.76
N ARG A 480 15.89 -21.49 49.51
CA ARG A 480 16.22 -21.79 50.91
C ARG A 480 14.94 -21.83 51.73
N GLN A 481 14.65 -22.95 52.37
CA GLN A 481 13.58 -23.05 53.36
C GLN A 481 14.07 -22.48 54.70
N GLU A 482 13.60 -21.31 55.09
CA GLU A 482 13.58 -20.94 56.51
C GLU A 482 12.35 -21.55 57.17
N ALA A 483 12.59 -22.49 58.09
CA ALA A 483 11.54 -23.29 58.70
C ALA A 483 11.16 -22.73 60.09
N THR A 484 9.97 -22.13 60.20
CA THR A 484 9.35 -21.86 61.51
C THR A 484 7.93 -22.40 61.60
N THR A 485 7.69 -23.20 62.66
CA THR A 485 6.42 -23.85 63.06
C THR A 485 5.92 -25.01 62.17
N LYS A 486 5.00 -25.83 62.72
CA LYS A 486 4.91 -27.27 62.44
C LYS A 486 3.64 -27.70 61.69
N ARG A 487 3.79 -28.82 60.95
CA ARG A 487 2.74 -29.63 60.29
C ARG A 487 1.63 -30.09 61.24
N PRO A 488 0.37 -30.08 60.76
CA PRO A 488 -0.59 -31.16 61.03
C PRO A 488 -0.53 -32.31 60.00
N VAL A 489 -1.32 -33.36 60.23
CA VAL A 489 -1.26 -34.68 59.55
C VAL A 489 -2.48 -34.87 58.63
N PRO A 490 -2.38 -35.62 57.50
CA PRO A 490 -3.38 -35.54 56.42
C PRO A 490 -4.53 -36.55 56.53
N GLN A 491 -5.71 -36.17 56.03
CA GLN A 491 -6.78 -37.09 55.62
C GLN A 491 -7.44 -36.65 54.31
N ARG A 492 -8.05 -37.61 53.61
CA ARG A 492 -8.65 -37.50 52.27
C ARG A 492 -10.08 -38.03 52.34
N PRO A 493 -11.07 -37.39 51.69
CA PRO A 493 -11.99 -38.20 50.89
C PRO A 493 -12.48 -37.56 49.57
N LYS A 494 -13.05 -38.42 48.72
CA LYS A 494 -13.98 -38.15 47.60
C LYS A 494 -15.44 -38.17 48.14
N PRO A 495 -16.52 -37.85 47.37
CA PRO A 495 -16.64 -36.97 46.18
C PRO A 495 -17.93 -36.08 46.15
N THR A 496 -17.99 -35.18 45.15
CA THR A 496 -19.22 -34.63 44.47
C THR A 496 -20.29 -33.75 45.20
N SER A 497 -20.52 -32.58 44.57
CA SER A 497 -21.83 -31.96 44.19
C SER A 497 -22.46 -30.81 45.00
N ILE A 498 -23.26 -29.99 44.27
CA ILE A 498 -24.29 -29.00 44.67
C ILE A 498 -23.86 -27.55 45.10
N THR A 499 -23.96 -26.63 44.12
CA THR A 499 -24.71 -25.34 44.06
C THR A 499 -24.63 -24.22 45.15
N THR A 500 -24.56 -22.95 44.65
CA THR A 500 -25.13 -21.67 45.18
C THR A 500 -24.43 -20.78 46.25
N THR A 501 -23.93 -19.62 45.78
CA THR A 501 -24.11 -18.22 46.28
C THR A 501 -23.72 -17.71 47.69
N ARG A 502 -22.87 -16.66 47.67
CA ARG A 502 -23.06 -15.29 48.22
C ARG A 502 -23.21 -15.03 49.76
N PRO A 503 -22.41 -14.11 50.35
CA PRO A 503 -22.67 -13.50 51.66
C PRO A 503 -23.70 -12.35 51.70
N GLN A 504 -24.27 -12.13 52.88
CA GLN A 504 -25.21 -11.06 53.32
C GLN A 504 -24.72 -10.60 54.73
N PRO A 505 -25.49 -9.93 55.63
CA PRO A 505 -26.71 -9.10 55.56
C PRO A 505 -26.42 -7.65 56.08
N SER A 506 -27.33 -6.70 56.40
CA SER A 506 -28.75 -6.67 56.79
C SER A 506 -29.38 -5.30 56.35
N LYS A 507 -30.46 -4.67 56.85
CA LYS A 507 -31.60 -4.88 57.80
C LYS A 507 -32.61 -3.74 57.47
N VAL A 508 -33.94 -3.84 57.47
CA VAL A 508 -34.87 -4.97 57.65
C VAL A 508 -35.79 -5.09 56.40
N THR A 509 -37.13 -5.00 56.29
CA THR A 509 -38.28 -4.90 57.21
C THR A 509 -39.56 -5.55 56.58
N SER A 510 -40.77 -5.09 56.91
CA SER A 510 -42.05 -5.80 56.72
C SER A 510 -42.84 -5.48 55.44
N ARG A 511 -43.54 -6.54 54.97
CA ARG A 511 -44.74 -6.64 54.08
C ARG A 511 -45.90 -5.64 54.40
N PRO A 512 -46.99 -5.50 53.58
CA PRO A 512 -47.67 -6.53 52.75
C PRO A 512 -48.26 -6.13 51.36
N LYS A 513 -49.00 -7.06 50.72
CA LYS A 513 -49.93 -6.94 49.55
C LYS A 513 -51.39 -6.95 50.09
N PRO A 514 -52.48 -6.51 49.40
CA PRO A 514 -53.06 -7.22 48.22
C PRO A 514 -54.00 -6.41 47.24
N THR A 515 -54.71 -7.13 46.33
CA THR A 515 -56.04 -6.86 45.67
C THR A 515 -56.36 -5.72 44.65
N SER A 516 -56.70 -6.12 43.40
CA SER A 516 -57.93 -5.85 42.56
C SER A 516 -58.54 -4.43 42.31
N PRO A 517 -59.49 -4.20 41.34
CA PRO A 517 -60.02 -5.01 40.20
C PRO A 517 -60.22 -4.25 38.82
N ARG A 518 -60.96 -4.89 37.88
CA ARG A 518 -61.54 -4.51 36.55
C ARG A 518 -62.64 -3.40 36.60
N PRO A 519 -63.40 -3.01 35.52
CA PRO A 519 -63.19 -2.98 34.03
C PRO A 519 -63.73 -1.68 33.29
N THR A 520 -63.51 -1.51 31.96
CA THR A 520 -64.50 -0.85 31.02
C THR A 520 -64.23 -1.12 29.51
N LYS A 521 -65.09 -0.60 28.60
CA LYS A 521 -65.22 -0.92 27.14
C LYS A 521 -65.89 0.29 26.38
N PRO A 522 -66.18 0.25 25.04
CA PRO A 522 -65.33 0.61 23.89
C PRO A 522 -65.87 1.76 22.97
N THR A 523 -65.14 2.10 21.89
CA THR A 523 -65.69 2.83 20.71
C THR A 523 -65.14 2.28 19.36
N LYS A 524 -65.74 2.67 18.22
CA LYS A 524 -65.60 2.07 16.85
C LYS A 524 -64.60 2.88 15.97
N LYS A 525 -63.74 2.29 15.11
CA LYS A 525 -63.94 1.68 13.75
C LYS A 525 -64.40 2.72 12.70
N PRO A 526 -63.97 2.74 11.40
CA PRO A 526 -63.16 1.80 10.58
C PRO A 526 -61.88 2.46 9.98
N SER A 527 -61.17 2.05 8.90
CA SER A 527 -61.44 1.08 7.81
C SER A 527 -60.19 0.52 7.08
N GLN A 528 -60.35 -0.67 6.50
CA GLN A 528 -59.70 -1.24 5.29
C GLN A 528 -58.19 -1.06 5.02
N THR A 529 -57.45 -2.18 5.11
CA THR A 529 -56.19 -2.42 4.38
C THR A 529 -56.48 -3.22 3.10
N PRO A 530 -56.20 -2.72 1.89
CA PRO A 530 -56.28 -3.50 0.66
C PRO A 530 -54.91 -4.04 0.22
N SER A 531 -54.81 -5.36 0.04
CA SER A 531 -53.63 -5.99 -0.58
C SER A 531 -53.57 -5.68 -2.08
N LYS A 532 -52.42 -5.23 -2.59
CA LYS A 532 -52.08 -5.25 -4.02
C LYS A 532 -50.59 -5.62 -4.21
N LYS A 533 -50.33 -6.30 -5.34
CA LYS A 533 -49.00 -6.72 -5.82
C LYS A 533 -48.04 -5.53 -5.94
N PRO A 534 -46.71 -5.74 -5.88
CA PRO A 534 -45.74 -4.71 -6.26
C PRO A 534 -46.00 -4.28 -7.71
N THR A 535 -46.37 -3.01 -7.90
CA THR A 535 -46.50 -2.41 -9.23
C THR A 535 -45.13 -2.27 -9.86
N SER A 536 -44.95 -2.86 -11.04
CA SER A 536 -43.78 -2.65 -11.88
C SER A 536 -43.58 -1.15 -12.13
N ARG A 537 -42.41 -0.61 -11.74
CA ARG A 537 -41.98 0.73 -12.13
C ARG A 537 -42.02 0.82 -13.66
N PRO A 538 -42.59 1.88 -14.28
CA PRO A 538 -42.54 2.04 -15.73
C PRO A 538 -41.09 1.98 -16.20
N LYS A 539 -40.82 1.12 -17.18
CA LYS A 539 -39.52 1.10 -17.86
C LYS A 539 -39.37 2.44 -18.59
N PRO A 540 -38.21 3.12 -18.53
CA PRO A 540 -37.94 4.25 -19.39
C PRO A 540 -38.18 3.88 -20.86
N PRO A 541 -38.62 4.82 -21.73
CA PRO A 541 -38.74 4.54 -23.15
C PRO A 541 -37.40 4.03 -23.69
N THR A 542 -37.40 2.85 -24.30
CA THR A 542 -36.21 2.35 -25.00
C THR A 542 -35.88 3.35 -26.10
N LEU A 543 -34.73 4.01 -26.02
CA LEU A 543 -34.28 4.90 -27.09
C LEU A 543 -34.15 4.12 -28.41
N PRO A 544 -34.43 4.73 -29.57
CA PRO A 544 -34.28 4.06 -30.86
C PRO A 544 -32.85 3.53 -31.05
N PRO A 545 -32.66 2.40 -31.76
CA PRO A 545 -31.32 1.95 -32.13
C PRO A 545 -30.64 2.98 -33.03
N ILE A 546 -29.35 3.21 -32.80
CA ILE A 546 -28.54 4.22 -33.50
C ILE A 546 -28.54 3.91 -35.01
N THR A 547 -29.26 4.72 -35.79
CA THR A 547 -29.45 4.51 -37.23
C THR A 547 -29.40 5.84 -38.00
N GLY A 548 -28.27 6.08 -38.68
CA GLY A 548 -28.14 7.08 -39.74
C GLY A 548 -27.96 8.55 -39.31
N SER A 549 -26.74 9.07 -39.49
CA SER A 549 -26.43 10.51 -39.71
C SER A 549 -27.24 11.55 -38.90
N GLY A 550 -26.82 11.83 -37.66
CA GLY A 550 -27.33 12.97 -36.88
C GLY A 550 -26.75 13.09 -35.46
N ASP A 551 -26.50 11.96 -34.79
CA ASP A 551 -26.05 11.93 -33.40
C ASP A 551 -24.53 12.16 -33.25
N TYR A 552 -24.17 13.10 -32.36
CA TYR A 552 -22.80 13.31 -31.89
C TYR A 552 -22.30 12.12 -31.05
N LYS A 553 -21.03 11.76 -31.20
CA LYS A 553 -20.37 10.81 -30.30
C LYS A 553 -20.21 11.43 -28.90
N VAL A 554 -20.47 10.63 -27.87
CA VAL A 554 -19.94 10.80 -26.52
C VAL A 554 -19.03 9.60 -26.24
N VAL A 555 -17.72 9.84 -26.17
CA VAL A 555 -16.68 8.82 -26.00
C VAL A 555 -16.18 8.86 -24.56
N CYS A 556 -16.23 7.74 -23.86
CA CYS A 556 -15.97 7.65 -22.43
C CYS A 556 -14.79 6.73 -22.13
N TYR A 557 -13.69 7.25 -21.58
CA TYR A 557 -12.62 6.40 -21.08
C TYR A 557 -12.99 5.76 -19.73
N PHE A 558 -12.86 4.44 -19.66
CA PHE A 558 -12.94 3.63 -18.45
C PHE A 558 -11.53 3.24 -18.00
N THR A 559 -11.18 3.40 -16.73
CA THR A 559 -9.85 3.03 -16.22
C THR A 559 -9.90 1.84 -15.25
N ASN A 560 -9.12 0.79 -15.50
CA ASN A 560 -9.14 -0.41 -14.65
C ASN A 560 -8.56 -0.16 -13.25
N TRP A 561 -7.53 0.69 -13.13
CA TRP A 561 -6.87 0.98 -11.85
C TRP A 561 -7.73 1.79 -10.86
N ALA A 562 -8.83 2.41 -11.29
CA ALA A 562 -9.78 3.07 -10.38
C ALA A 562 -10.47 2.09 -9.40
N TRP A 563 -10.39 0.79 -9.67
CA TRP A 563 -10.82 -0.28 -8.76
C TRP A 563 -10.03 -0.34 -7.43
N TYR A 564 -8.80 0.17 -7.42
CA TYR A 564 -7.90 0.16 -6.26
C TYR A 564 -8.00 1.42 -5.37
N ARG A 565 -8.85 2.39 -5.74
CA ARG A 565 -9.10 3.57 -4.91
C ARG A 565 -9.85 3.21 -3.62
N PRO A 566 -9.61 3.92 -2.50
CA PRO A 566 -10.26 3.64 -1.23
C PRO A 566 -11.74 4.06 -1.22
N GLY A 567 -12.59 3.32 -0.51
CA GLY A 567 -13.97 3.72 -0.20
C GLY A 567 -14.77 4.21 -1.41
N GLU A 568 -15.43 5.35 -1.27
CA GLU A 568 -16.27 5.98 -2.31
C GLU A 568 -15.51 6.42 -3.58
N GLY A 569 -14.18 6.47 -3.57
CA GLY A 569 -13.39 6.70 -4.78
C GLY A 569 -13.29 5.49 -5.69
N LYS A 570 -13.66 4.29 -5.20
CA LYS A 570 -13.62 3.04 -5.95
C LYS A 570 -14.62 3.05 -7.11
N TYR A 571 -14.13 2.68 -8.29
CA TYR A 571 -14.95 2.51 -9.50
C TYR A 571 -14.90 1.05 -9.99
N VAL A 572 -16.01 0.54 -10.52
CA VAL A 572 -16.11 -0.79 -11.15
C VAL A 572 -16.93 -0.72 -12.45
N PRO A 573 -16.83 -1.73 -13.35
CA PRO A 573 -17.63 -1.77 -14.58
C PRO A 573 -19.13 -1.49 -14.39
N GLU A 574 -19.73 -1.88 -13.26
CA GLU A 574 -21.15 -1.67 -12.97
C GLU A 574 -21.50 -0.25 -12.47
N ASP A 575 -20.53 0.61 -12.18
CA ASP A 575 -20.78 2.03 -11.87
C ASP A 575 -21.11 2.83 -13.16
N ILE A 576 -20.81 2.30 -14.35
CA ILE A 576 -21.02 2.95 -15.66
C ILE A 576 -22.51 3.15 -15.96
N ASP A 577 -22.92 4.39 -16.21
CA ASP A 577 -24.29 4.72 -16.66
C ASP A 577 -24.45 4.48 -18.18
N GLU A 578 -25.21 3.44 -18.51
CA GLU A 578 -25.51 3.00 -19.88
C GLU A 578 -26.30 4.00 -20.75
N ASN A 579 -26.73 5.13 -20.21
CA ASN A 579 -27.47 6.16 -20.94
C ASN A 579 -26.60 7.36 -21.33
N LEU A 580 -25.40 7.51 -20.73
CA LEU A 580 -24.57 8.70 -20.90
C LEU A 580 -23.54 8.58 -22.03
N CYS A 581 -22.99 7.38 -22.25
CA CYS A 581 -21.96 7.14 -23.26
C CYS A 581 -22.55 6.60 -24.57
N THR A 582 -21.87 6.86 -25.69
CA THR A 582 -22.12 6.17 -26.99
C THR A 582 -21.03 5.16 -27.31
N HIS A 583 -19.80 5.48 -26.89
CA HIS A 583 -18.62 4.64 -27.02
C HIS A 583 -17.95 4.57 -25.65
N ILE A 584 -17.52 3.39 -25.22
CA ILE A 584 -16.62 3.20 -24.08
C ILE A 584 -15.26 2.74 -24.63
N VAL A 585 -14.21 3.40 -24.19
CA VAL A 585 -12.82 3.02 -24.47
C VAL A 585 -12.23 2.45 -23.19
N TYR A 586 -11.74 1.22 -23.23
CA TYR A 586 -11.13 0.57 -22.08
C TYR A 586 -9.64 0.94 -21.96
N GLY A 587 -9.28 1.70 -20.93
CA GLY A 587 -7.90 2.03 -20.55
C GLY A 587 -7.37 1.03 -19.51
N PHE A 588 -6.35 0.21 -19.79
CA PHE A 588 -5.62 0.04 -21.05
C PHE A 588 -5.17 -1.41 -21.24
N ALA A 589 -4.92 -1.80 -22.48
CA ALA A 589 -3.94 -2.83 -22.82
C ALA A 589 -2.57 -2.19 -23.06
N VAL A 590 -1.49 -2.98 -23.06
CA VAL A 590 -0.11 -2.49 -23.22
C VAL A 590 0.65 -3.23 -24.31
N LEU A 591 1.63 -2.56 -24.91
CA LEU A 591 2.52 -3.16 -25.89
C LEU A 591 3.65 -3.92 -25.19
N ASP A 592 3.85 -5.20 -25.50
CA ASP A 592 4.99 -5.91 -24.93
C ASP A 592 6.34 -5.40 -25.47
N GLY A 593 7.32 -5.26 -24.58
CA GLY A 593 8.64 -4.70 -24.93
C GLY A 593 9.49 -5.60 -25.83
N ASN A 594 9.26 -6.91 -25.81
CA ASN A 594 10.05 -7.92 -26.51
C ASN A 594 9.37 -8.38 -27.80
N SER A 595 8.13 -8.85 -27.72
CA SER A 595 7.39 -9.37 -28.89
C SER A 595 6.76 -8.29 -29.77
N LEU A 596 6.60 -7.06 -29.24
CA LEU A 596 5.86 -5.96 -29.87
C LEU A 596 4.41 -6.34 -30.23
N THR A 597 3.77 -7.15 -29.38
CA THR A 597 2.36 -7.54 -29.48
C THR A 597 1.53 -6.90 -28.37
N ILE A 598 0.22 -6.77 -28.57
CA ILE A 598 -0.70 -6.35 -27.48
C ILE A 598 -0.70 -7.41 -26.36
N ARG A 599 -0.74 -6.96 -25.10
CA ARG A 599 -1.03 -7.79 -23.94
C ARG A 599 -1.84 -7.03 -22.89
N THR A 600 -2.43 -7.79 -21.97
CA THR A 600 -3.14 -7.26 -20.80
C THR A 600 -2.21 -6.42 -19.91
N HIS A 601 -2.73 -5.33 -19.35
CA HIS A 601 -2.03 -4.49 -18.39
C HIS A 601 -2.06 -5.10 -16.99
N ASP A 602 -3.26 -5.35 -16.48
CA ASP A 602 -3.53 -5.81 -15.12
C ASP A 602 -4.40 -7.07 -15.20
N SER A 603 -3.79 -8.25 -15.15
CA SER A 603 -4.54 -9.50 -15.23
C SER A 603 -5.48 -9.75 -14.05
N TRP A 604 -5.24 -9.12 -12.90
CA TRP A 604 -6.09 -9.30 -11.72
C TRP A 604 -7.43 -8.58 -11.91
N ALA A 605 -7.44 -7.33 -12.39
CA ALA A 605 -8.66 -6.64 -12.77
C ALA A 605 -9.26 -7.21 -14.08
N ASP A 606 -8.44 -7.24 -15.14
CA ASP A 606 -8.89 -7.47 -16.51
C ASP A 606 -9.39 -8.89 -16.74
N ILE A 607 -8.70 -9.90 -16.18
CA ILE A 607 -8.94 -11.34 -16.44
C ILE A 607 -9.57 -12.03 -15.24
N ASP A 608 -8.90 -12.05 -14.09
CA ASP A 608 -9.32 -12.83 -12.92
C ASP A 608 -10.60 -12.26 -12.27
N ASN A 609 -10.88 -10.97 -12.49
CA ASN A 609 -12.14 -10.32 -12.10
C ASN A 609 -12.99 -9.90 -13.32
N HIS A 610 -12.67 -10.41 -14.51
CA HIS A 610 -13.44 -10.28 -15.76
C HIS A 610 -13.82 -8.83 -16.16
N PHE A 611 -12.99 -7.83 -15.88
CA PHE A 611 -13.34 -6.44 -16.21
C PHE A 611 -13.53 -6.25 -17.72
N TYR A 612 -12.75 -6.94 -18.58
CA TYR A 612 -12.95 -6.87 -20.03
C TYR A 612 -14.36 -7.33 -20.40
N GLU A 613 -14.78 -8.54 -20.01
CA GLU A 613 -16.09 -9.08 -20.33
C GLU A 613 -17.24 -8.25 -19.72
N ARG A 614 -17.03 -7.67 -18.53
CA ARG A 614 -18.01 -6.83 -17.83
C ARG A 614 -18.22 -5.47 -18.51
N VAL A 615 -17.16 -4.82 -18.99
CA VAL A 615 -17.29 -3.58 -19.79
C VAL A 615 -17.81 -3.88 -21.21
N VAL A 616 -17.32 -4.94 -21.85
CA VAL A 616 -17.81 -5.41 -23.17
C VAL A 616 -19.30 -5.78 -23.14
N ALA A 617 -19.85 -6.18 -21.98
CA ALA A 617 -21.28 -6.46 -21.83
C ALA A 617 -22.19 -5.25 -22.17
N TYR A 618 -21.70 -4.01 -22.06
CA TYR A 618 -22.46 -2.79 -22.40
C TYR A 618 -22.80 -2.69 -23.90
N LYS A 619 -22.16 -3.49 -24.78
CA LYS A 619 -22.62 -3.71 -26.17
C LYS A 619 -24.09 -4.11 -26.25
N LYS A 620 -24.59 -4.87 -25.27
CA LYS A 620 -26.00 -5.30 -25.18
C LYS A 620 -26.97 -4.15 -24.87
N LYS A 621 -26.46 -2.94 -24.59
CA LYS A 621 -27.22 -1.69 -24.42
C LYS A 621 -27.09 -0.74 -25.62
N GLY A 622 -26.37 -1.13 -26.67
CA GLY A 622 -26.15 -0.30 -27.88
C GLY A 622 -24.92 0.61 -27.81
N ILE A 623 -24.11 0.51 -26.77
CA ILE A 623 -22.83 1.22 -26.64
C ILE A 623 -21.73 0.48 -27.42
N ARG A 624 -20.92 1.19 -28.20
CA ARG A 624 -19.73 0.61 -28.84
C ARG A 624 -18.60 0.48 -27.82
N VAL A 625 -17.89 -0.64 -27.78
CA VAL A 625 -16.82 -0.86 -26.77
C VAL A 625 -15.50 -1.25 -27.43
N THR A 626 -14.48 -0.39 -27.31
CA THR A 626 -13.12 -0.61 -27.83
C THR A 626 -12.11 -0.80 -26.70
N ILE A 627 -10.97 -1.40 -27.01
CA ILE A 627 -9.80 -1.48 -26.12
C ILE A 627 -8.77 -0.43 -26.56
N ALA A 628 -8.28 0.41 -25.65
CA ALA A 628 -7.14 1.28 -25.93
C ALA A 628 -5.83 0.55 -25.65
N ILE A 629 -4.81 0.82 -26.45
CA ILE A 629 -3.43 0.41 -26.19
C ILE A 629 -2.50 1.62 -26.11
N GLY A 630 -1.71 1.70 -25.04
CA GLY A 630 -0.79 2.81 -24.80
C GLY A 630 -1.09 3.57 -23.51
N GLY A 631 -1.37 4.86 -23.66
CA GLY A 631 -1.37 5.83 -22.58
C GLY A 631 0.04 6.23 -22.13
N TRP A 632 0.10 7.30 -21.33
CA TRP A 632 1.32 7.98 -20.92
C TRP A 632 2.42 7.07 -20.37
N ASN A 633 2.05 6.16 -19.46
CA ASN A 633 3.01 5.26 -18.81
C ASN A 633 3.57 4.21 -19.78
N ASP A 634 2.73 3.67 -20.66
CA ASP A 634 3.16 2.62 -21.60
C ASP A 634 3.97 3.21 -22.76
N SER A 635 3.74 4.47 -23.10
CA SER A 635 4.48 5.23 -24.11
C SER A 635 5.92 5.59 -23.70
N LEU A 636 6.37 5.17 -22.51
CA LEU A 636 7.74 5.34 -22.05
C LEU A 636 8.74 4.50 -22.88
N GLY A 637 9.54 5.18 -23.69
CA GLY A 637 10.67 4.61 -24.42
C GLY A 637 10.33 4.01 -25.79
N SER A 638 11.31 3.35 -26.39
CA SER A 638 11.35 3.11 -27.84
C SER A 638 10.44 2.00 -28.39
N LYS A 639 9.57 1.37 -27.58
CA LYS A 639 8.83 0.17 -28.05
C LYS A 639 7.79 0.48 -29.13
N TYR A 640 7.06 1.58 -29.02
CA TYR A 640 6.13 1.99 -30.08
C TYR A 640 6.86 2.45 -31.35
N ALA A 641 7.99 3.15 -31.21
CA ALA A 641 8.88 3.47 -32.34
C ALA A 641 9.39 2.21 -33.05
N ARG A 642 9.89 1.21 -32.30
CA ARG A 642 10.29 -0.10 -32.86
C ARG A 642 9.13 -0.82 -33.56
N LEU A 643 7.92 -0.78 -32.99
CA LEU A 643 6.73 -1.35 -33.62
C LEU A 643 6.43 -0.67 -34.97
N VAL A 644 6.37 0.66 -35.03
CA VAL A 644 5.97 1.35 -36.27
C VAL A 644 7.03 1.28 -37.36
N LEU A 645 8.31 1.21 -37.00
CA LEU A 645 9.43 1.19 -37.96
C LEU A 645 9.71 -0.20 -38.57
N ASP A 646 9.29 -1.30 -37.93
CA ASP A 646 9.42 -2.67 -38.46
C ASP A 646 8.10 -3.18 -39.08
N PRO A 647 7.99 -3.36 -40.41
CA PRO A 647 6.80 -3.90 -41.06
C PRO A 647 6.39 -5.30 -40.58
N GLU A 648 7.34 -6.15 -40.17
CA GLU A 648 7.00 -7.45 -39.59
C GLU A 648 6.45 -7.31 -38.17
N ALA A 649 6.97 -6.39 -37.36
CA ALA A 649 6.41 -6.08 -36.05
C ALA A 649 4.98 -5.57 -36.19
N ARG A 650 4.70 -4.66 -37.13
CA ARG A 650 3.33 -4.23 -37.45
C ARG A 650 2.44 -5.41 -37.84
N ALA A 651 2.90 -6.30 -38.71
CA ALA A 651 2.14 -7.49 -39.10
C ALA A 651 1.85 -8.43 -37.91
N ARG A 652 2.87 -8.75 -37.08
CA ARG A 652 2.72 -9.55 -35.85
C ARG A 652 1.75 -8.89 -34.85
N PHE A 653 1.90 -7.58 -34.65
CA PHE A 653 1.04 -6.78 -33.80
C PHE A 653 -0.43 -6.83 -34.24
N ILE A 654 -0.71 -6.58 -35.52
CA ILE A 654 -2.07 -6.63 -36.08
C ILE A 654 -2.73 -7.98 -35.84
N GLN A 655 -2.02 -9.10 -36.03
CA GLN A 655 -2.57 -10.43 -35.73
C GLN A 655 -2.82 -10.62 -34.23
N SER A 656 -1.94 -10.13 -33.36
CA SER A 656 -2.16 -10.17 -31.90
C SER A 656 -3.36 -9.33 -31.47
N VAL A 657 -3.59 -8.17 -32.09
CA VAL A 657 -4.75 -7.29 -31.86
C VAL A 657 -6.04 -7.98 -32.30
N LEU A 658 -6.08 -8.58 -33.49
CA LEU A 658 -7.26 -9.33 -33.94
C LEU A 658 -7.60 -10.46 -32.96
N ALA A 659 -6.61 -11.25 -32.53
CA ALA A 659 -6.81 -12.31 -31.55
C ALA A 659 -7.28 -11.78 -30.18
N PHE A 660 -6.80 -10.63 -29.73
CA PHE A 660 -7.19 -10.00 -28.47
C PHE A 660 -8.64 -9.47 -28.51
N VAL A 661 -8.99 -8.79 -29.61
CA VAL A 661 -10.34 -8.26 -29.86
C VAL A 661 -11.35 -9.39 -30.00
N ASP A 662 -11.02 -10.44 -30.76
CA ASP A 662 -11.85 -11.65 -30.92
C ASP A 662 -12.04 -12.39 -29.58
N LYS A 663 -10.98 -12.52 -28.76
CA LYS A 663 -11.01 -13.26 -27.49
C LYS A 663 -11.95 -12.64 -26.46
N TYR A 664 -11.86 -11.33 -26.26
CA TYR A 664 -12.62 -10.63 -25.21
C TYR A 664 -13.89 -9.94 -25.73
N GLY A 665 -14.11 -9.94 -27.05
CA GLY A 665 -15.35 -9.47 -27.67
C GLY A 665 -15.45 -7.95 -27.84
N PHE A 666 -14.33 -7.22 -27.83
CA PHE A 666 -14.26 -5.79 -28.17
C PHE A 666 -14.74 -5.53 -29.61
N GLU A 667 -14.95 -4.26 -29.98
CA GLU A 667 -15.43 -3.82 -31.30
C GLU A 667 -14.42 -2.97 -32.06
N GLY A 668 -13.18 -2.88 -31.58
CA GLY A 668 -12.13 -2.06 -32.19
C GLY A 668 -10.98 -1.77 -31.24
N LEU A 669 -10.01 -0.99 -31.74
CA LEU A 669 -8.80 -0.57 -31.05
C LEU A 669 -8.71 0.97 -31.04
N ASP A 670 -8.34 1.53 -29.88
CA ASP A 670 -7.85 2.91 -29.75
C ASP A 670 -6.31 2.90 -29.65
N LEU A 671 -5.63 3.80 -30.38
CA LEU A 671 -4.17 3.90 -30.44
C LEU A 671 -3.66 5.12 -29.68
N ASP A 672 -3.32 4.93 -28.41
CA ASP A 672 -2.97 6.02 -27.49
C ASP A 672 -1.44 6.06 -27.28
N TRP A 673 -0.68 6.11 -28.37
CA TRP A 673 0.78 6.32 -28.29
C TRP A 673 1.08 7.80 -28.04
N GLU A 674 1.75 8.09 -26.93
CA GLU A 674 2.08 9.43 -26.45
C GLU A 674 3.59 9.75 -26.51
N TYR A 675 4.15 10.25 -27.61
CA TYR A 675 3.57 10.49 -28.94
C TYR A 675 4.59 10.09 -30.02
N PRO A 676 4.17 9.82 -31.27
CA PRO A 676 5.10 9.60 -32.38
C PRO A 676 6.10 10.76 -32.49
N VAL A 677 7.41 10.47 -32.64
CA VAL A 677 8.53 11.42 -32.60
C VAL A 677 8.74 12.08 -31.22
N CYS A 678 7.68 12.57 -30.57
CA CYS A 678 7.70 13.30 -29.30
C CYS A 678 7.32 12.40 -28.11
N TRP A 679 8.16 11.41 -27.78
CA TRP A 679 7.87 10.44 -26.72
C TRP A 679 7.76 11.15 -25.36
N GLN A 680 6.57 11.11 -24.75
CA GLN A 680 6.21 11.92 -23.58
C GLN A 680 6.58 13.41 -23.78
N VAL A 681 6.03 13.99 -24.86
CA VAL A 681 6.21 15.35 -25.40
C VAL A 681 7.65 15.78 -25.76
N ASP A 682 8.67 14.95 -25.53
CA ASP A 682 10.06 15.26 -25.87
C ASP A 682 10.40 14.86 -27.31
N CYS A 683 10.24 15.82 -28.22
CA CYS A 683 10.53 15.69 -29.66
C CYS A 683 12.02 15.50 -30.01
N LYS A 684 12.92 15.31 -29.02
CA LYS A 684 14.33 14.95 -29.25
C LYS A 684 14.60 13.45 -29.13
N LYS A 685 13.62 12.65 -28.67
CA LYS A 685 13.79 11.20 -28.41
C LYS A 685 13.53 10.34 -29.64
N GLY A 686 12.49 10.66 -30.41
CA GLY A 686 12.10 9.92 -31.61
C GLY A 686 12.72 10.47 -32.90
N SER A 687 12.38 9.82 -34.00
CA SER A 687 12.90 10.09 -35.35
C SER A 687 11.76 10.34 -36.34
N ALA A 688 11.97 11.23 -37.32
CA ALA A 688 10.91 11.63 -38.27
C ALA A 688 10.25 10.46 -39.04
N ALA A 689 10.98 9.35 -39.25
CA ALA A 689 10.46 8.13 -39.86
C ALA A 689 9.29 7.49 -39.07
N GLU A 690 9.15 7.79 -37.77
CA GLU A 690 8.02 7.32 -36.96
C GLU A 690 6.67 7.88 -37.41
N LYS A 691 6.64 9.07 -38.01
CA LYS A 691 5.41 9.64 -38.60
C LYS A 691 4.90 8.73 -39.73
N GLU A 692 5.78 8.37 -40.67
CA GLU A 692 5.46 7.49 -41.79
C GLU A 692 5.15 6.06 -41.32
N GLY A 693 5.91 5.55 -40.33
CA GLY A 693 5.64 4.27 -39.69
C GLY A 693 4.26 4.22 -39.02
N PHE A 694 3.84 5.28 -38.33
CA PHE A 694 2.54 5.35 -37.67
C PHE A 694 1.40 5.38 -38.69
N VAL A 695 1.55 6.13 -39.79
CA VAL A 695 0.63 6.06 -40.95
C VAL A 695 0.54 4.64 -41.51
N ALA A 696 1.68 3.94 -41.65
CA ALA A 696 1.71 2.57 -42.14
C ALA A 696 0.95 1.62 -41.18
N LEU A 697 1.18 1.71 -39.87
CA LEU A 697 0.47 0.93 -38.85
C LEU A 697 -1.05 1.17 -38.92
N VAL A 698 -1.48 2.42 -38.93
CA VAL A 698 -2.89 2.81 -38.93
C VAL A 698 -3.59 2.37 -40.22
N ARG A 699 -2.93 2.50 -41.37
CA ARG A 699 -3.40 1.97 -42.66
C ARG A 699 -3.57 0.44 -42.61
N GLU A 700 -2.56 -0.27 -42.10
CA GLU A 700 -2.52 -1.74 -42.09
C GLU A 700 -3.54 -2.34 -41.11
N LEU A 701 -3.73 -1.71 -39.94
CA LEU A 701 -4.86 -1.99 -39.04
C LEU A 701 -6.21 -1.76 -39.72
N SER A 702 -6.41 -0.60 -40.37
CA SER A 702 -7.66 -0.26 -41.05
C SER A 702 -8.01 -1.24 -42.17
N VAL A 703 -7.00 -1.77 -42.90
CA VAL A 703 -7.17 -2.85 -43.89
C VAL A 703 -7.59 -4.16 -43.25
N ALA A 704 -6.99 -4.54 -42.11
CA ALA A 704 -7.35 -5.76 -41.37
C ALA A 704 -8.72 -5.69 -40.68
N PHE A 705 -9.15 -4.50 -40.26
CA PHE A 705 -10.36 -4.27 -39.47
C PHE A 705 -11.63 -4.17 -40.32
N LYS A 706 -11.56 -3.53 -41.50
CA LYS A 706 -12.72 -3.29 -42.38
C LYS A 706 -13.50 -4.57 -42.75
N PRO A 707 -12.88 -5.70 -43.13
CA PRO A 707 -13.60 -6.95 -43.40
C PRO A 707 -14.34 -7.55 -42.19
N ARG A 708 -14.00 -7.11 -40.97
CA ARG A 708 -14.55 -7.59 -39.69
C ARG A 708 -15.54 -6.59 -39.05
N GLY A 709 -15.72 -5.39 -39.61
CA GLY A 709 -16.56 -4.34 -39.02
C GLY A 709 -16.02 -3.77 -37.70
N LEU A 710 -14.70 -3.87 -37.48
CA LEU A 710 -14.01 -3.34 -36.30
C LEU A 710 -13.70 -1.85 -36.48
N LEU A 711 -13.82 -1.10 -35.39
CA LEU A 711 -13.51 0.33 -35.29
C LEU A 711 -12.00 0.56 -35.07
N LEU A 712 -11.48 1.66 -35.59
CA LEU A 712 -10.12 2.12 -35.32
C LEU A 712 -10.11 3.61 -34.99
N SER A 713 -9.50 3.99 -33.88
CA SER A 713 -9.39 5.38 -33.42
C SER A 713 -8.03 5.65 -32.75
N ALA A 714 -7.80 6.89 -32.31
CA ALA A 714 -6.65 7.26 -31.47
C ALA A 714 -6.98 8.45 -30.57
N ALA A 715 -6.45 8.46 -29.34
CA ALA A 715 -6.16 9.68 -28.61
C ALA A 715 -4.94 10.40 -29.24
N VAL A 716 -5.02 11.73 -29.38
CA VAL A 716 -3.95 12.52 -30.01
C VAL A 716 -3.68 13.82 -29.28
N SER A 717 -2.43 14.29 -29.35
CA SER A 717 -1.97 15.50 -28.69
C SER A 717 -2.70 16.77 -29.19
N PRO A 718 -2.99 17.74 -28.30
CA PRO A 718 -3.47 19.07 -28.69
C PRO A 718 -2.33 20.00 -29.13
N SER A 719 -1.07 19.65 -28.86
CA SER A 719 0.09 20.53 -29.00
C SER A 719 0.52 20.66 -30.46
N LYS A 720 0.58 21.92 -30.95
CA LYS A 720 1.05 22.25 -32.31
C LYS A 720 2.36 21.55 -32.68
N VAL A 721 3.33 21.56 -31.77
CA VAL A 721 4.67 20.98 -32.00
C VAL A 721 4.61 19.45 -32.17
N VAL A 722 3.77 18.78 -31.36
CA VAL A 722 3.59 17.32 -31.46
C VAL A 722 2.80 16.94 -32.72
N ILE A 723 1.82 17.77 -33.12
CA ILE A 723 1.07 17.57 -34.37
C ILE A 723 2.02 17.69 -35.58
N ASP A 724 2.79 18.78 -35.64
CA ASP A 724 3.75 19.06 -36.70
C ASP A 724 4.84 17.97 -36.81
N ALA A 725 5.31 17.43 -35.68
CA ALA A 725 6.35 16.41 -35.65
C ALA A 725 5.83 14.98 -35.86
N GLY A 726 4.74 14.59 -35.18
CA GLY A 726 4.32 13.19 -35.05
C GLY A 726 3.28 12.70 -36.05
N TYR A 727 2.45 13.58 -36.61
CA TYR A 727 1.27 13.17 -37.38
C TYR A 727 1.29 13.60 -38.85
N ASP A 728 0.82 12.72 -39.74
CA ASP A 728 0.32 13.05 -41.08
C ASP A 728 -1.21 13.06 -40.98
N VAL A 729 -1.76 14.25 -40.70
CA VAL A 729 -3.18 14.39 -40.38
C VAL A 729 -4.11 13.92 -41.52
N PRO A 730 -3.87 14.26 -42.81
CA PRO A 730 -4.70 13.78 -43.91
C PRO A 730 -4.67 12.26 -44.09
N GLN A 731 -3.50 11.60 -43.99
CA GLN A 731 -3.43 10.15 -44.12
C GLN A 731 -4.09 9.45 -42.92
N LEU A 732 -3.79 9.87 -41.70
CA LEU A 732 -4.37 9.28 -40.48
C LEU A 732 -5.90 9.43 -40.46
N ALA A 733 -6.42 10.61 -40.76
CA ALA A 733 -7.86 10.88 -40.77
C ALA A 733 -8.61 10.12 -41.87
N ARG A 734 -7.94 9.59 -42.91
CA ARG A 734 -8.54 8.68 -43.88
C ARG A 734 -8.93 7.33 -43.28
N TYR A 735 -8.18 6.84 -42.29
CA TYR A 735 -8.24 5.46 -41.81
C TYR A 735 -8.98 5.28 -40.48
N PHE A 736 -8.96 6.30 -39.61
CA PHE A 736 -9.68 6.33 -38.33
C PHE A 736 -11.20 6.59 -38.49
N ASP A 737 -12.02 6.05 -37.57
CA ASP A 737 -13.45 6.34 -37.42
C ASP A 737 -13.71 7.62 -36.59
N TRP A 738 -12.83 7.90 -35.63
CA TRP A 738 -12.70 9.19 -34.97
C TRP A 738 -11.26 9.42 -34.47
N ILE A 739 -10.94 10.68 -34.20
CA ILE A 739 -9.69 11.16 -33.62
C ILE A 739 -10.07 11.93 -32.35
N ALA A 740 -9.68 11.42 -31.18
CA ALA A 740 -9.96 12.04 -29.89
C ALA A 740 -8.83 13.02 -29.53
N VAL A 741 -9.03 14.31 -29.83
CA VAL A 741 -8.02 15.33 -29.51
C VAL A 741 -8.08 15.63 -28.01
N MET A 742 -7.00 15.34 -27.30
CA MET A 742 -6.90 15.53 -25.85
C MET A 742 -6.73 17.00 -25.50
N THR A 743 -7.79 17.81 -25.62
CA THR A 743 -7.79 19.26 -25.35
C THR A 743 -7.80 19.59 -23.85
N TYR A 744 -6.83 19.03 -23.14
CA TYR A 744 -6.52 19.18 -21.71
C TYR A 744 -5.03 18.94 -21.47
N ASP A 745 -4.58 19.04 -20.21
CA ASP A 745 -3.16 19.02 -19.79
C ASP A 745 -2.28 20.02 -20.55
N PHE A 746 -2.85 21.16 -20.96
CA PHE A 746 -2.10 22.28 -21.51
C PHE A 746 -1.15 22.90 -20.48
N HIS A 747 -1.56 22.90 -19.20
CA HIS A 747 -0.77 23.38 -18.07
C HIS A 747 -0.84 22.43 -16.88
N GLY A 748 0.27 22.34 -16.15
CA GLY A 748 0.41 21.46 -14.98
C GLY A 748 1.65 21.77 -14.16
N ASN A 749 1.86 21.01 -13.09
CA ASN A 749 2.92 21.26 -12.09
C ASN A 749 4.37 21.22 -12.63
N TRP A 750 4.56 20.78 -13.88
CA TRP A 750 5.81 20.86 -14.63
C TRP A 750 6.21 22.30 -14.96
N ASP A 751 5.24 23.19 -15.22
CA ASP A 751 5.45 24.58 -15.67
C ASP A 751 6.06 25.52 -14.61
N LYS A 752 5.99 25.15 -13.32
CA LYS A 752 6.41 25.97 -12.15
C LYS A 752 5.65 27.29 -11.98
N GLN A 753 4.55 27.45 -12.69
CA GLN A 753 3.54 28.50 -12.49
C GLN A 753 2.14 27.91 -12.70
N THR A 754 1.11 28.51 -12.12
CA THR A 754 -0.30 28.10 -12.30
C THR A 754 -0.77 28.37 -13.72
N GLY A 755 -1.58 27.47 -14.26
CA GLY A 755 -2.23 27.62 -15.56
C GLY A 755 -3.51 26.77 -15.62
N HIS A 756 -4.38 27.04 -16.60
CA HIS A 756 -5.63 26.29 -16.71
C HIS A 756 -5.39 24.93 -17.39
N VAL A 757 -5.93 23.83 -16.85
CA VAL A 757 -5.75 22.48 -17.41
C VAL A 757 -6.27 22.36 -18.85
N ALA A 758 -7.43 22.96 -19.12
CA ALA A 758 -8.13 22.84 -20.39
C ALA A 758 -8.78 24.18 -20.85
N PRO A 759 -8.01 25.26 -21.07
CA PRO A 759 -8.52 26.51 -21.63
C PRO A 759 -9.25 26.26 -22.96
N LEU A 760 -10.44 26.86 -23.14
CA LEU A 760 -11.17 26.79 -24.40
C LEU A 760 -10.63 27.81 -25.41
N TYR A 761 -10.35 29.04 -24.97
CA TYR A 761 -9.76 30.11 -25.77
C TYR A 761 -8.48 30.66 -25.12
N TYR A 762 -7.64 31.32 -25.93
CA TYR A 762 -6.43 32.02 -25.48
C TYR A 762 -6.70 33.07 -24.40
N LEU A 763 -5.79 33.20 -23.44
CA LEU A 763 -5.79 34.22 -22.40
C LEU A 763 -4.56 35.15 -22.53
N GLU A 764 -4.78 36.44 -22.34
CA GLU A 764 -3.69 37.42 -22.30
C GLU A 764 -2.74 37.10 -21.13
N GLY A 765 -1.48 36.83 -21.45
CA GLY A 765 -0.46 36.38 -20.51
C GLY A 765 -0.13 34.88 -20.55
N ASP A 766 -0.82 34.07 -21.36
CA ASP A 766 -0.41 32.69 -21.61
C ASP A 766 0.99 32.64 -22.23
N THR A 767 1.83 31.71 -21.77
CA THR A 767 3.21 31.53 -22.27
C THR A 767 3.28 30.88 -23.66
N ASN A 768 2.14 30.36 -24.17
CA ASN A 768 2.02 29.74 -25.47
C ASN A 768 0.62 30.00 -26.05
N GLU A 769 0.53 30.85 -27.08
CA GLU A 769 -0.75 31.21 -27.74
C GLU A 769 -1.51 30.01 -28.35
N TYR A 770 -0.85 28.88 -28.56
CA TYR A 770 -1.44 27.65 -29.12
C TYR A 770 -2.06 26.73 -28.06
N PHE A 771 -1.89 27.01 -26.77
CA PHE A 771 -2.35 26.14 -25.67
C PHE A 771 -3.80 26.44 -25.28
N ASN A 772 -4.73 26.21 -26.21
CA ASN A 772 -6.17 26.26 -25.97
C ASN A 772 -6.95 25.36 -26.95
N GLY A 773 -8.07 24.82 -26.49
CA GLY A 773 -8.90 23.87 -27.25
C GLY A 773 -9.39 24.42 -28.59
N ASN A 774 -9.71 25.72 -28.64
CA ASN A 774 -10.08 26.40 -29.88
C ASN A 774 -8.95 26.39 -30.92
N PHE A 775 -7.72 26.75 -30.53
CA PHE A 775 -6.57 26.65 -31.43
C PHE A 775 -6.34 25.19 -31.86
N SER A 776 -6.24 24.25 -30.91
CA SER A 776 -5.91 22.86 -31.23
C SER A 776 -6.91 22.22 -32.19
N ILE A 777 -8.23 22.40 -31.98
CA ILE A 777 -9.25 21.88 -32.89
C ILE A 777 -9.17 22.54 -34.27
N HIS A 778 -9.02 23.87 -34.36
CA HIS A 778 -8.86 24.53 -35.65
C HIS A 778 -7.57 24.14 -36.36
N TYR A 779 -6.48 23.85 -35.63
CA TYR A 779 -5.23 23.39 -36.21
C TYR A 779 -5.34 21.97 -36.78
N TRP A 780 -6.04 21.05 -36.09
CA TRP A 780 -6.36 19.73 -36.63
C TRP A 780 -7.25 19.82 -37.89
N LEU A 781 -8.26 20.71 -37.91
CA LEU A 781 -9.08 20.99 -39.10
C LEU A 781 -8.24 21.57 -40.26
N GLN A 782 -7.37 22.55 -39.98
CA GLN A 782 -6.50 23.19 -40.96
C GLN A 782 -5.50 22.22 -41.59
N ASN A 783 -5.00 21.25 -40.81
CA ASN A 783 -4.14 20.17 -41.30
C ASN A 783 -4.93 19.03 -41.98
N GLY A 784 -6.23 19.20 -42.23
CA GLY A 784 -7.01 18.32 -43.11
C GLY A 784 -7.79 17.20 -42.42
N ALA A 785 -7.98 17.25 -41.09
CA ALA A 785 -8.90 16.33 -40.43
C ALA A 785 -10.36 16.71 -40.74
N PRO A 786 -11.23 15.77 -41.18
CA PRO A 786 -12.65 16.02 -41.35
C PRO A 786 -13.33 16.29 -40.00
N ARG A 787 -14.20 17.30 -39.95
CA ARG A 787 -14.86 17.76 -38.71
C ARG A 787 -15.60 16.61 -38.00
N GLU A 788 -16.31 15.78 -38.76
CA GLU A 788 -17.12 14.65 -38.31
C GLU A 788 -16.30 13.49 -37.73
N LYS A 789 -14.96 13.54 -37.89
CA LYS A 789 -14.02 12.60 -37.26
C LYS A 789 -13.34 13.18 -36.02
N LEU A 790 -13.21 14.50 -35.89
CA LEU A 790 -12.66 15.10 -34.67
C LEU A 790 -13.64 14.96 -33.50
N VAL A 791 -13.11 14.57 -32.35
CA VAL A 791 -13.85 14.47 -31.08
C VAL A 791 -13.06 15.25 -30.04
N MET A 792 -13.69 16.22 -29.39
CA MET A 792 -13.02 17.12 -28.44
C MET A 792 -12.94 16.51 -27.04
N GLY A 793 -11.74 16.33 -26.51
CA GLY A 793 -11.49 15.82 -25.16
C GLY A 793 -11.74 16.85 -24.06
N MET A 794 -12.37 16.42 -22.97
CA MET A 794 -12.70 17.24 -21.80
C MET A 794 -12.27 16.50 -20.51
N PRO A 795 -11.54 17.15 -19.60
CA PRO A 795 -11.08 16.53 -18.36
C PRO A 795 -12.19 16.52 -17.32
N LEU A 796 -12.38 15.39 -16.63
CA LEU A 796 -13.26 15.29 -15.46
C LEU A 796 -12.44 15.39 -14.15
N TYR A 797 -11.34 16.16 -14.21
CA TYR A 797 -10.33 16.33 -13.17
C TYR A 797 -9.70 17.73 -13.29
N GLY A 798 -8.85 18.09 -12.34
CA GLY A 798 -8.04 19.29 -12.38
C GLY A 798 -6.56 19.07 -12.09
N GLN A 799 -5.73 19.91 -12.70
CA GLN A 799 -4.29 19.98 -12.43
C GLN A 799 -4.05 20.89 -11.23
N SER A 800 -3.35 20.38 -10.21
CA SER A 800 -3.18 21.05 -8.91
C SER A 800 -1.73 21.45 -8.63
N PHE A 801 -1.58 22.56 -7.90
CA PHE A 801 -0.32 23.26 -7.70
C PHE A 801 -0.16 23.65 -6.23
N THR A 802 1.07 23.58 -5.72
CA THR A 802 1.45 24.24 -4.47
C THR A 802 2.07 25.59 -4.80
N LEU A 803 1.38 26.68 -4.47
CA LEU A 803 1.81 28.06 -4.65
C LEU A 803 3.07 28.36 -3.83
N THR A 804 3.95 29.20 -4.36
CA THR A 804 5.09 29.75 -3.62
C THR A 804 4.63 30.82 -2.62
N GLU A 805 3.64 31.63 -2.99
CA GLU A 805 3.13 32.73 -2.17
C GLU A 805 1.59 32.68 -2.08
N VAL A 806 1.05 32.57 -0.87
CA VAL A 806 -0.41 32.47 -0.62
C VAL A 806 -1.21 33.66 -1.18
N ARG A 807 -0.57 34.83 -1.30
CA ARG A 807 -1.18 36.05 -1.86
C ARG A 807 -1.11 36.12 -3.39
N GLN A 808 -0.48 35.16 -4.05
CA GLN A 808 -0.41 35.04 -5.50
C GLN A 808 -1.18 33.77 -5.90
N HIS A 809 -2.50 33.89 -5.97
CA HIS A 809 -3.44 32.78 -6.24
C HIS A 809 -4.17 32.92 -7.59
N GLY A 810 -3.73 33.84 -8.44
CA GLY A 810 -4.20 33.95 -9.82
C GLY A 810 -3.52 32.96 -10.78
N LEU A 811 -3.75 33.15 -12.07
CA LEU A 811 -3.02 32.46 -13.15
C LEU A 811 -1.59 33.01 -13.29
N ASN A 812 -0.69 32.18 -13.83
CA ASN A 812 0.75 32.45 -13.94
C ASN A 812 1.46 32.77 -12.61
N ALA A 813 0.83 32.44 -11.47
CA ALA A 813 1.43 32.56 -10.15
C ALA A 813 2.46 31.45 -9.90
N LYS A 814 3.60 31.78 -9.29
CA LYS A 814 4.70 30.81 -9.12
C LYS A 814 4.29 29.67 -8.19
N SER A 815 4.67 28.44 -8.57
CA SER A 815 4.46 27.23 -7.79
C SER A 815 5.78 26.54 -7.44
N THR A 816 5.84 25.93 -6.27
CA THR A 816 6.99 25.12 -5.82
C THR A 816 6.93 23.70 -6.38
N GLY A 817 5.75 23.23 -6.79
CA GLY A 817 5.55 21.89 -7.31
C GLY A 817 4.06 21.48 -7.35
N PRO A 818 3.77 20.16 -7.37
CA PRO A 818 2.41 19.65 -7.36
C PRO A 818 1.58 20.14 -6.17
N GLY A 819 0.28 20.27 -6.37
CA GLY A 819 -0.69 20.33 -5.27
C GLY A 819 -0.76 19.02 -4.50
N GLN A 820 -1.29 19.08 -3.28
CA GLN A 820 -1.46 17.93 -2.41
C GLN A 820 -2.33 16.86 -3.07
N ALA A 821 -1.93 15.59 -2.90
CA ALA A 821 -2.62 14.46 -3.48
C ALA A 821 -4.04 14.31 -2.95
N GLY A 822 -4.99 13.96 -3.84
CA GLY A 822 -6.36 13.64 -3.46
C GLY A 822 -6.45 12.44 -2.51
N ALA A 823 -7.45 12.42 -1.64
CA ALA A 823 -7.65 11.33 -0.67
C ALA A 823 -7.95 9.98 -1.36
N PHE A 824 -8.50 10.03 -2.57
CA PHE A 824 -8.97 8.91 -3.36
C PHE A 824 -8.10 8.66 -4.58
N THR A 825 -7.78 9.71 -5.35
CA THR A 825 -6.88 9.60 -6.52
C THR A 825 -5.43 9.36 -6.12
N ARG A 826 -5.00 9.91 -4.98
CA ARG A 826 -3.68 9.73 -4.35
C ARG A 826 -2.48 10.10 -5.23
N SER A 827 -2.71 10.90 -6.28
CA SER A 827 -1.66 11.45 -7.14
C SER A 827 -1.43 12.92 -6.80
N ALA A 828 -0.18 13.31 -6.53
CA ALA A 828 0.16 14.71 -6.26
C ALA A 828 0.17 15.51 -7.57
N GLY A 829 -0.45 16.68 -7.57
CA GLY A 829 -0.66 17.50 -8.76
C GLY A 829 -1.94 17.20 -9.53
N PHE A 830 -2.78 16.28 -9.05
CA PHE A 830 -3.98 15.84 -9.74
C PHE A 830 -5.14 15.65 -8.74
N LEU A 831 -6.33 16.13 -9.07
CA LEU A 831 -7.54 15.94 -8.27
C LEU A 831 -8.71 15.58 -9.19
N ALA A 832 -9.45 14.52 -8.87
CA ALA A 832 -10.71 14.22 -9.59
C ALA A 832 -11.75 15.31 -9.33
N TYR A 833 -12.72 15.51 -10.23
CA TYR A 833 -13.79 16.50 -10.01
C TYR A 833 -14.52 16.26 -8.68
N TYR A 834 -14.80 15.00 -8.31
CA TYR A 834 -15.41 14.67 -7.02
C TYR A 834 -14.54 15.03 -5.79
N GLU A 835 -13.23 15.22 -5.95
CA GLU A 835 -12.33 15.70 -4.89
C GLU A 835 -12.24 17.23 -4.86
N ILE A 836 -12.52 17.90 -5.98
CA ILE A 836 -12.56 19.36 -6.11
C ILE A 836 -13.90 19.88 -5.57
N CYS A 837 -15.03 19.34 -6.03
CA CYS A 837 -16.34 19.80 -5.59
C CYS A 837 -16.59 19.54 -4.09
N GLU A 838 -16.01 18.50 -3.47
CA GLU A 838 -16.06 18.34 -2.01
C GLU A 838 -15.26 19.43 -1.26
N LYS A 839 -14.09 19.83 -1.78
CA LYS A 839 -13.25 20.89 -1.19
C LYS A 839 -13.93 22.26 -1.26
N VAL A 840 -14.65 22.52 -2.36
CA VAL A 840 -15.38 23.77 -2.60
C VAL A 840 -16.70 23.81 -1.81
N ASN A 841 -17.60 22.84 -1.98
CA ASN A 841 -18.87 22.80 -1.22
C ASN A 841 -18.68 22.71 0.30
N GLY A 842 -17.53 22.18 0.76
CA GLY A 842 -17.13 22.21 2.17
C GLY A 842 -16.85 23.62 2.73
N GLY A 843 -16.96 24.67 1.92
CA GLY A 843 -16.74 26.07 2.31
C GLY A 843 -15.27 26.42 2.54
N GLY A 844 -14.35 25.54 2.12
CA GLY A 844 -12.92 25.68 2.40
C GLY A 844 -12.10 26.29 1.27
N TRP A 845 -12.63 26.39 0.05
CA TRP A 845 -11.90 26.86 -1.13
C TRP A 845 -12.65 28.00 -1.81
N SER A 846 -11.92 29.05 -2.21
CA SER A 846 -12.45 30.13 -3.05
C SER A 846 -12.36 29.71 -4.52
N VAL A 847 -13.38 30.05 -5.31
CA VAL A 847 -13.43 29.78 -6.76
C VAL A 847 -13.44 31.11 -7.53
N GLU A 848 -12.68 31.14 -8.61
CA GLU A 848 -12.55 32.26 -9.54
C GLU A 848 -12.92 31.77 -10.95
N HIS A 849 -13.69 32.57 -11.68
CA HIS A 849 -14.07 32.29 -13.06
C HIS A 849 -13.59 33.44 -13.96
N ASP A 850 -13.15 33.14 -15.18
CA ASP A 850 -12.91 34.19 -16.17
C ASP A 850 -14.23 34.85 -16.60
N ALA A 851 -14.35 36.16 -16.36
CA ALA A 851 -15.53 36.95 -16.70
C ALA A 851 -15.86 36.98 -18.21
N GLN A 852 -14.92 36.59 -19.09
CA GLN A 852 -15.14 36.46 -20.53
C GLN A 852 -15.45 35.01 -20.99
N GLY A 853 -15.37 34.02 -20.10
CA GLY A 853 -15.65 32.61 -20.43
C GLY A 853 -14.66 31.98 -21.42
N ARG A 854 -13.38 32.40 -21.38
CA ARG A 854 -12.28 31.81 -22.18
C ARG A 854 -11.77 30.50 -21.60
N ILE A 855 -11.87 30.35 -20.28
CA ILE A 855 -11.38 29.20 -19.52
C ILE A 855 -12.44 28.73 -18.51
N GLY A 856 -12.20 27.54 -17.93
CA GLY A 856 -12.95 27.04 -16.79
C GLY A 856 -12.53 27.74 -15.48
N PRO A 857 -13.14 27.38 -14.36
CA PRO A 857 -12.74 27.90 -13.06
C PRO A 857 -11.34 27.45 -12.64
N TYR A 858 -10.77 28.21 -11.72
CA TYR A 858 -9.77 27.69 -10.80
C TYR A 858 -10.22 27.94 -9.36
N ALA A 859 -9.79 27.06 -8.46
CA ALA A 859 -10.09 27.15 -7.04
C ALA A 859 -8.80 27.14 -6.21
N TYR A 860 -8.81 27.81 -5.06
CA TYR A 860 -7.65 27.89 -4.18
C TYR A 860 -8.00 27.93 -2.69
N ASN A 861 -7.07 27.47 -1.86
CA ASN A 861 -7.07 27.60 -0.40
C ASN A 861 -5.63 27.61 0.12
N GLY A 862 -5.25 28.66 0.85
CA GLY A 862 -3.89 28.78 1.39
C GLY A 862 -2.85 28.75 0.28
N ASN A 863 -1.93 27.78 0.32
CA ASN A 863 -0.95 27.57 -0.74
C ASN A 863 -1.38 26.50 -1.78
N GLN A 864 -2.62 26.04 -1.77
CA GLN A 864 -3.13 25.03 -2.71
C GLN A 864 -4.02 25.68 -3.77
N TRP A 865 -3.87 25.24 -5.02
CA TRP A 865 -4.55 25.80 -6.19
C TRP A 865 -4.87 24.66 -7.19
N VAL A 866 -6.00 24.73 -7.89
CA VAL A 866 -6.41 23.75 -8.92
C VAL A 866 -7.24 24.40 -10.03
N SER A 867 -6.99 24.05 -11.28
CA SER A 867 -7.83 24.43 -12.44
C SER A 867 -8.53 23.21 -13.04
N TYR A 868 -9.79 23.36 -13.47
CA TYR A 868 -10.66 22.25 -13.85
C TYR A 868 -11.83 22.71 -14.73
N ASP A 869 -12.51 21.77 -15.39
CA ASP A 869 -13.79 22.03 -16.06
C ASP A 869 -14.96 21.84 -15.08
N ASP A 870 -15.88 22.82 -15.04
CA ASP A 870 -17.14 22.77 -14.28
C ASP A 870 -18.36 22.45 -15.19
N VAL A 871 -19.56 22.45 -14.62
CA VAL A 871 -20.80 22.22 -15.37
C VAL A 871 -21.07 23.36 -16.39
N SER A 872 -20.44 24.53 -16.25
CA SER A 872 -20.51 25.65 -17.19
C SER A 872 -19.56 25.47 -18.39
N GLU A 873 -18.31 25.07 -18.17
CA GLU A 873 -17.26 24.86 -19.17
C GLU A 873 -17.56 23.63 -20.02
N ILE A 874 -17.93 22.49 -19.42
CA ILE A 874 -18.37 21.31 -20.20
C ILE A 874 -19.55 21.66 -21.12
N ARG A 875 -20.47 22.53 -20.68
CA ARG A 875 -21.57 23.04 -21.50
C ARG A 875 -21.08 23.94 -22.65
N ARG A 876 -20.15 24.86 -22.39
CA ARG A 876 -19.55 25.73 -23.43
C ARG A 876 -18.76 24.91 -24.45
N LYS A 877 -17.96 23.93 -24.03
CA LYS A 877 -17.24 22.99 -24.90
C LYS A 877 -18.18 22.10 -25.72
N ALA A 878 -19.25 21.57 -25.12
CA ALA A 878 -20.29 20.85 -25.87
C ALA A 878 -21.00 21.75 -26.91
N GLN A 879 -21.13 23.05 -26.65
CA GLN A 879 -21.69 24.01 -27.59
C GLN A 879 -20.70 24.41 -28.71
N PHE A 880 -19.40 24.44 -28.41
CA PHE A 880 -18.32 24.60 -29.39
C PHE A 880 -18.20 23.38 -30.34
N VAL A 881 -18.30 22.16 -29.79
CA VAL A 881 -18.42 20.91 -30.57
C VAL A 881 -19.60 20.99 -31.56
N LYS A 882 -20.75 21.51 -31.12
CA LYS A 882 -21.93 21.72 -31.97
C LYS A 882 -21.74 22.82 -33.03
N SER A 883 -21.16 23.97 -32.68
CA SER A 883 -21.05 25.11 -33.61
C SER A 883 -20.09 24.86 -34.77
N LEU A 884 -19.02 24.09 -34.56
CA LEU A 884 -18.12 23.64 -35.62
C LEU A 884 -18.65 22.40 -36.37
N GLY A 885 -19.64 21.69 -35.84
CA GLY A 885 -20.15 20.44 -36.38
C GLY A 885 -19.12 19.30 -36.28
N LEU A 886 -18.48 19.15 -35.12
CA LEU A 886 -17.48 18.10 -34.89
C LEU A 886 -18.16 16.73 -34.70
N GLY A 887 -17.37 15.65 -34.80
CA GLY A 887 -17.83 14.28 -34.60
C GLY A 887 -18.34 13.95 -33.19
N GLY A 888 -17.99 14.75 -32.18
CA GLY A 888 -18.49 14.58 -30.80
C GLY A 888 -17.60 15.16 -29.70
N GLY A 889 -17.88 14.74 -28.46
CA GLY A 889 -17.05 15.00 -27.28
C GLY A 889 -16.50 13.70 -26.68
N MET A 890 -15.37 13.80 -26.00
CA MET A 890 -14.69 12.73 -25.29
C MET A 890 -14.43 13.15 -23.84
N VAL A 891 -14.48 12.21 -22.89
CA VAL A 891 -14.15 12.48 -21.49
C VAL A 891 -13.02 11.59 -20.96
N TRP A 892 -12.05 12.22 -20.30
CA TRP A 892 -11.06 11.55 -19.45
C TRP A 892 -11.35 11.92 -17.98
N ALA A 893 -11.92 11.04 -17.16
CA ALA A 893 -12.37 9.68 -17.40
C ALA A 893 -13.59 9.40 -16.49
N LEU A 894 -14.33 8.33 -16.77
CA LEU A 894 -15.60 8.00 -16.10
C LEU A 894 -15.52 7.97 -14.57
N ASP A 895 -14.38 7.53 -14.05
CA ASP A 895 -14.11 7.37 -12.62
C ASP A 895 -13.69 8.67 -11.90
N LEU A 896 -13.65 9.80 -12.60
CA LEU A 896 -13.18 11.10 -12.07
C LEU A 896 -14.31 12.14 -11.89
N ASP A 897 -15.45 11.98 -12.59
CA ASP A 897 -16.68 12.75 -12.35
C ASP A 897 -17.27 12.46 -10.95
N ASP A 898 -18.26 13.21 -10.48
CA ASP A 898 -19.02 12.82 -9.28
C ASP A 898 -20.05 11.71 -9.61
N PHE A 899 -19.53 10.52 -9.97
CA PHE A 899 -20.31 9.32 -10.29
C PHE A 899 -21.15 8.78 -9.12
N ARG A 900 -20.90 9.25 -7.88
CA ARG A 900 -21.65 8.86 -6.69
C ARG A 900 -22.69 9.91 -6.24
N GLY A 901 -22.53 11.18 -6.63
CA GLY A 901 -23.45 12.29 -6.28
C GLY A 901 -23.13 12.92 -4.93
N ARG A 902 -21.87 12.86 -4.48
CA ARG A 902 -21.34 13.33 -3.19
C ARG A 902 -21.47 14.84 -3.03
N CYS A 903 -21.34 15.59 -4.13
CA CYS A 903 -21.37 17.05 -4.17
C CYS A 903 -22.78 17.64 -4.36
N GLY A 904 -23.84 16.86 -4.15
CA GLY A 904 -25.23 17.35 -4.16
C GLY A 904 -25.84 17.61 -5.55
N CYS A 905 -25.04 17.91 -6.57
CA CYS A 905 -25.43 18.07 -7.98
C CYS A 905 -25.94 16.78 -8.67
N GLY A 906 -25.94 15.65 -7.95
CA GLY A 906 -26.40 14.33 -8.42
C GLY A 906 -25.45 13.67 -9.40
N LYS A 907 -25.48 12.33 -9.48
CA LYS A 907 -24.51 11.48 -10.19
C LYS A 907 -24.13 11.95 -11.62
N TYR A 908 -22.83 11.94 -11.91
CA TYR A 908 -22.23 12.31 -13.20
C TYR A 908 -22.58 13.75 -13.66
N PRO A 909 -22.38 14.80 -12.84
CA PRO A 909 -22.78 16.16 -13.20
C PRO A 909 -22.13 16.67 -14.50
N LEU A 910 -20.85 16.35 -14.73
CA LEU A 910 -20.12 16.79 -15.92
C LEU A 910 -20.53 15.97 -17.15
N LEU A 911 -20.41 14.63 -17.09
CA LEU A 911 -20.75 13.76 -18.23
C LEU A 911 -22.23 13.86 -18.62
N ARG A 912 -23.15 13.95 -17.65
CA ARG A 912 -24.58 14.18 -17.92
C ARG A 912 -24.80 15.51 -18.65
N THR A 913 -24.02 16.54 -18.36
CA THR A 913 -24.09 17.83 -19.06
C THR A 913 -23.60 17.71 -20.51
N LEU A 914 -22.49 17.01 -20.75
CA LEU A 914 -21.99 16.74 -22.10
C LEU A 914 -23.05 16.01 -22.95
N THR A 915 -23.62 14.92 -22.42
CA THR A 915 -24.62 14.13 -23.16
C THR A 915 -25.96 14.86 -23.33
N GLN A 916 -26.40 15.65 -22.34
CA GLN A 916 -27.57 16.54 -22.48
C GLN A 916 -27.38 17.56 -23.60
N GLU A 917 -26.22 18.22 -23.66
CA GLU A 917 -25.96 19.25 -24.68
C GLU A 917 -25.73 18.65 -26.07
N LEU A 918 -25.02 17.53 -26.20
CA LEU A 918 -24.71 16.91 -27.50
C LEU A 918 -25.85 16.05 -28.06
N ARG A 919 -26.59 15.33 -27.21
CA ARG A 919 -27.60 14.34 -27.64
C ARG A 919 -29.03 14.64 -27.18
N GLY A 920 -29.26 15.78 -26.54
CA GLY A 920 -30.61 16.24 -26.17
C GLY A 920 -31.35 15.32 -25.19
N ILE A 921 -30.64 14.47 -24.43
CA ILE A 921 -31.28 13.47 -23.56
C ILE A 921 -32.17 14.14 -22.49
N PRO A 922 -33.43 13.68 -22.30
CA PRO A 922 -34.36 14.32 -21.37
C PRO A 922 -33.95 14.10 -19.91
N GLY A 923 -33.81 15.19 -19.17
CA GLY A 923 -33.50 15.16 -17.74
C GLY A 923 -33.41 16.56 -17.15
N GLN A 924 -33.27 16.64 -15.82
CA GLN A 924 -32.94 17.90 -15.16
C GLN A 924 -31.52 18.34 -15.57
N ARG A 925 -31.34 19.59 -15.96
CA ARG A 925 -30.00 20.17 -16.16
C ARG A 925 -29.19 20.02 -14.87
N ALA A 926 -27.94 19.60 -14.99
CA ALA A 926 -27.04 19.64 -13.84
C ALA A 926 -26.94 21.07 -13.31
N GLN A 927 -27.11 21.22 -12.00
CA GLN A 927 -26.64 22.39 -11.29
C GLN A 927 -25.12 22.28 -11.15
N ASP A 928 -24.44 23.43 -11.12
CA ASP A 928 -23.05 23.44 -10.70
C ASP A 928 -22.94 23.08 -9.21
N CYS A 929 -21.79 22.54 -8.84
CA CYS A 929 -21.44 22.15 -7.48
C CYS A 929 -19.99 22.53 -7.17
N THR A 930 -19.55 23.62 -7.79
CA THR A 930 -18.31 24.34 -7.58
C THR A 930 -18.63 25.83 -7.68
#